data_AF-A0A5C3E1J2-F1
#
_entry.id   AF-A0A5C3E1J2-F1
#
_cell.length_a   1.000
_cell.length_b   1.000
_cell.length_c   1.000
_cell.angle_alpha   90.00
_cell.angle_beta   90.00
_cell.angle_gamma   90.00
#
_symmetry.space_group_name_H-M   'P 1'
#
loop_
_entity.id
_entity.type
_entity.pdbx_description
1 polymer ?
#
loop_
_entity_poly.entity_id
_entity_poly.type
_entity_poly.pdbx_seq_one_letter_code
_entity_poly.pdbx_strand_id
1 'polypeptide(L)'
;MANPNFAQDAEKARLDGLSINTNPSHPRPPLASNNSCESSSSKNSAHPLQSPPDHLTAPHPFPPGGISSGQRGVANPSSYSADTSTYSSEDSRRTNKQRANAIAWLYDYDGGPEDDDWLHVPGVERDQGIFSKAVGCCSISTRGLFNLGALIVLASGLLMLFAGYPILRHFLTNNLDRKAASFFGLGGTNGSGQVPLLPGLFALIDPDTPAKQHSWKNPVDGSSFHLVFSDEFETEGRTFWPGDDPFWEAVDLHYWVTGDYEWYSPEAINTTDGFLNVWLTEKTTHNLNFQSGMLQSWNKFCFQGGYVETSVILPGSHSAEGFWPAVWMLGNLGRAGYAGTTQGMWPYSYSQCDVGTLANQTNPQKTAPYSAINAHGLYSDSVDNKISFLEGQRVSACTCPGEDHPGPRHDVGRSSPEIDVFETQVYNGHGTASQSFQIAPFDANYSWSQNPDVAQIHSPDTSFNPYTGGIYQEAVSAITKVPDTAYMQSGAVPVKMGVKWDPDWKGDGSGSITWFLDGKPSWSLSGNALGPNKFTEIGQRLIPTEPVSIVINLALSDGFQKIHWNQVEFPAVMKLDYIRVYQRDGQEDKITCDPDDHPTAKYIQDHIDVYSNINYTVFPQEKYAWPKNKFLGEC
;
A
#
# COMPACT_ATOMS: atom_id res chain seq x y z
N MET A 1 -18.98 -18.54 -5.65
CA MET A 1 -19.09 -19.89 -5.03
C MET A 1 -17.73 -20.56 -5.19
N ALA A 2 -17.10 -21.06 -4.15
CA ALA A 2 -15.81 -21.76 -4.29
C ALA A 2 -16.01 -23.13 -4.94
N ASN A 3 -15.13 -23.48 -5.88
CA ASN A 3 -15.11 -24.82 -6.51
C ASN A 3 -14.63 -25.84 -5.46
N PRO A 4 -15.40 -26.87 -5.08
CA PRO A 4 -15.12 -27.69 -3.89
C PRO A 4 -13.96 -28.70 -4.06
N ASN A 5 -13.05 -28.47 -5.00
CA ASN A 5 -12.13 -29.49 -5.51
C ASN A 5 -10.68 -29.02 -5.77
N PHE A 6 -10.30 -27.82 -5.33
CA PHE A 6 -8.96 -27.25 -5.55
C PHE A 6 -7.80 -28.17 -5.13
N ALA A 7 -7.99 -29.01 -4.10
CA ALA A 7 -6.99 -30.00 -3.69
C ALA A 7 -6.63 -31.06 -4.77
N GLN A 8 -7.42 -31.17 -5.85
CA GLN A 8 -7.06 -32.00 -7.01
C GLN A 8 -6.16 -31.28 -8.02
N ASP A 9 -6.09 -29.94 -8.03
CA ASP A 9 -5.47 -29.21 -9.14
C ASP A 9 -3.94 -29.38 -9.22
N ALA A 10 -3.20 -29.47 -8.09
CA ALA A 10 -1.76 -29.78 -8.15
C ALA A 10 -1.47 -31.27 -8.39
N GLU A 11 -2.28 -32.19 -7.89
CA GLU A 11 -2.09 -33.61 -8.23
C GLU A 11 -2.40 -33.85 -9.71
N LYS A 12 -3.45 -33.20 -10.24
CA LYS A 12 -3.72 -33.11 -11.67
C LYS A 12 -2.55 -32.45 -12.41
N ALA A 13 -2.00 -31.33 -11.93
CA ALA A 13 -0.84 -30.69 -12.56
C ALA A 13 0.37 -31.64 -12.64
N ARG A 14 0.65 -32.41 -11.59
CA ARG A 14 1.71 -33.44 -11.58
C ARG A 14 1.43 -34.60 -12.53
N LEU A 15 0.18 -35.04 -12.64
CA LEU A 15 -0.25 -36.03 -13.64
C LEU A 15 -0.16 -35.47 -15.09
N ASP A 16 -0.42 -34.17 -15.25
CA ASP A 16 -0.28 -33.40 -16.50
C ASP A 16 1.19 -32.96 -16.77
N GLY A 17 2.13 -33.29 -15.87
CA GLY A 17 3.58 -33.18 -16.08
C GLY A 17 4.34 -32.08 -15.32
N LEU A 18 3.76 -31.47 -14.29
CA LEU A 18 4.35 -30.38 -13.50
C LEU A 18 5.80 -30.64 -13.04
N SER A 19 6.70 -29.70 -13.33
CA SER A 19 8.11 -29.75 -12.94
C SER A 19 8.42 -28.94 -11.68
N ILE A 20 9.15 -29.55 -10.74
CA ILE A 20 9.69 -28.90 -9.54
C ILE A 20 11.21 -28.83 -9.68
N ASN A 21 11.76 -27.62 -9.70
CA ASN A 21 13.20 -27.39 -9.81
C ASN A 21 13.90 -27.82 -8.52
N THR A 22 14.60 -28.95 -8.58
CA THR A 22 15.37 -29.47 -7.44
C THR A 22 16.81 -28.93 -7.39
N ASN A 23 17.28 -28.22 -8.42
CA ASN A 23 18.66 -27.74 -8.53
C ASN A 23 18.96 -26.67 -7.46
N PRO A 24 20.00 -26.81 -6.62
CA PRO A 24 20.39 -25.81 -5.64
C PRO A 24 20.98 -24.52 -6.25
N SER A 25 21.30 -24.48 -7.56
CA SER A 25 21.83 -23.27 -8.21
C SER A 25 20.78 -22.33 -8.79
N HIS A 26 19.48 -22.66 -8.72
CA HIS A 26 18.40 -21.77 -9.16
C HIS A 26 17.94 -20.88 -7.99
N PRO A 27 17.39 -19.67 -8.27
CA PRO A 27 16.81 -18.81 -7.26
C PRO A 27 15.71 -19.55 -6.48
N ARG A 28 15.67 -19.34 -5.17
CA ARG A 28 14.66 -19.92 -4.27
C ARG A 28 14.08 -18.81 -3.40
N PRO A 29 12.78 -18.86 -3.04
CA PRO A 29 12.23 -17.99 -2.03
C PRO A 29 13.08 -18.06 -0.75
N PRO A 30 13.30 -16.94 -0.04
CA PRO A 30 14.02 -16.97 1.22
C PRO A 30 13.30 -17.90 2.20
N LEU A 31 14.06 -18.78 2.85
CA LEU A 31 13.51 -19.66 3.88
C LEU A 31 13.04 -18.80 5.07
N ALA A 32 11.73 -18.72 5.27
CA ALA A 32 11.13 -18.08 6.44
C ALA A 32 11.82 -18.64 7.71
N SER A 33 12.44 -17.74 8.48
CA SER A 33 13.32 -18.15 9.57
C SER A 33 12.47 -18.66 10.74
N ASN A 34 12.28 -19.98 10.81
CA ASN A 34 11.74 -20.66 11.98
C ASN A 34 12.70 -20.53 13.17
N ASN A 35 12.69 -19.35 13.81
CA ASN A 35 13.41 -19.05 15.05
C ASN A 35 12.73 -19.70 16.28
N SER A 36 12.31 -20.95 16.13
CA SER A 36 12.02 -21.88 17.22
C SER A 36 13.31 -22.64 17.54
N CYS A 37 14.15 -22.09 18.42
CA CYS A 37 15.38 -22.75 18.83
C CYS A 37 15.10 -24.00 19.68
N GLU A 38 15.27 -25.19 19.10
CA GLU A 38 15.60 -26.40 19.87
C GLU A 38 16.93 -26.99 19.41
N SER A 39 17.78 -27.32 20.38
CA SER A 39 19.16 -27.76 20.15
C SER A 39 19.27 -29.27 19.95
N SER A 40 19.79 -29.67 18.80
CA SER A 40 20.55 -30.91 18.52
C SER A 40 20.51 -32.05 19.57
N SER A 41 19.84 -33.15 19.24
CA SER A 41 20.39 -34.50 19.48
C SER A 41 19.87 -35.47 18.40
N SER A 42 20.33 -36.73 18.39
CA SER A 42 20.32 -37.56 17.17
C SER A 42 19.84 -39.01 17.35
N LYS A 43 19.33 -39.58 16.24
CA LYS A 43 19.14 -41.00 15.87
C LYS A 43 17.76 -41.66 16.08
N ASN A 44 17.22 -42.07 14.95
CA ASN A 44 16.64 -43.39 14.63
C ASN A 44 15.37 -43.92 15.35
N SER A 45 14.28 -43.93 14.55
CA SER A 45 13.50 -45.12 14.16
C SER A 45 12.34 -45.68 15.03
N ALA A 46 11.33 -46.15 14.30
CA ALA A 46 10.24 -47.09 14.65
C ALA A 46 8.92 -46.55 15.26
N HIS A 47 7.83 -46.85 14.55
CA HIS A 47 6.42 -46.84 14.99
C HIS A 47 6.08 -48.11 15.82
N PRO A 48 4.81 -48.32 16.27
CA PRO A 48 3.92 -47.44 17.05
C PRO A 48 3.28 -48.20 18.25
N LEU A 49 2.45 -47.53 19.09
CA LEU A 49 1.10 -47.98 19.54
C LEU A 49 0.55 -47.26 20.81
N GLN A 50 -0.79 -47.24 20.90
CA GLN A 50 -1.66 -47.21 22.11
C GLN A 50 -1.83 -45.95 22.98
N SER A 51 -3.06 -45.83 23.51
CA SER A 51 -3.65 -44.81 24.39
C SER A 51 -4.93 -45.39 25.06
N PRO A 52 -5.63 -44.73 26.01
CA PRO A 52 -5.26 -43.57 26.84
C PRO A 52 -4.93 -44.07 28.30
N PRO A 53 -5.63 -43.85 29.45
CA PRO A 53 -6.79 -43.02 29.85
C PRO A 53 -6.55 -41.99 31.00
N ASP A 54 -7.48 -41.04 31.12
CA ASP A 54 -8.07 -40.32 32.27
C ASP A 54 -7.38 -40.29 33.66
N HIS A 55 -7.20 -39.07 34.22
CA HIS A 55 -8.12 -38.55 35.26
C HIS A 55 -7.96 -37.03 35.56
N LEU A 56 -8.96 -36.44 36.24
CA LEU A 56 -9.14 -35.00 36.50
C LEU A 56 -8.50 -34.52 37.83
N THR A 57 -8.10 -33.24 37.92
CA THR A 57 -8.59 -32.23 38.93
C THR A 57 -7.92 -30.85 38.82
N ALA A 58 -8.58 -29.81 39.34
CA ALA A 58 -8.05 -28.45 39.60
C ALA A 58 -8.58 -27.95 40.96
N PRO A 59 -7.97 -26.92 41.60
CA PRO A 59 -8.64 -25.60 41.60
C PRO A 59 -7.70 -24.35 41.67
N HIS A 60 -8.32 -23.17 41.50
CA HIS A 60 -7.82 -21.77 41.59
C HIS A 60 -7.66 -21.27 43.06
N PRO A 61 -7.09 -20.05 43.40
CA PRO A 61 -7.15 -18.77 42.66
C PRO A 61 -5.95 -17.76 42.72
N PHE A 62 -6.19 -16.59 42.09
CA PHE A 62 -5.42 -15.34 41.84
C PHE A 62 -5.31 -14.35 43.06
N PRO A 63 -4.74 -13.11 42.95
CA PRO A 63 -3.67 -12.46 42.13
C PRO A 63 -2.67 -11.62 43.03
N PRO A 64 -2.13 -10.42 42.65
CA PRO A 64 -1.05 -10.14 41.68
C PRO A 64 0.16 -9.31 42.24
N GLY A 65 1.27 -9.28 41.48
CA GLY A 65 2.40 -8.34 41.60
C GLY A 65 3.70 -8.93 41.04
N GLY A 66 4.69 -8.17 40.56
CA GLY A 66 4.81 -6.72 40.34
C GLY A 66 6.16 -6.38 39.67
N ILE A 67 6.14 -5.45 38.71
CA ILE A 67 7.21 -4.96 37.82
C ILE A 67 8.66 -5.03 38.38
N SER A 68 9.60 -5.53 37.56
CA SER A 68 11.01 -5.09 37.59
C SER A 68 11.67 -5.26 36.21
N SER A 69 12.18 -4.15 35.65
CA SER A 69 12.82 -4.11 34.32
C SER A 69 14.29 -3.67 34.44
N GLY A 70 15.24 -4.56 34.15
CA GLY A 70 16.66 -4.23 34.07
C GLY A 70 17.05 -3.74 32.67
N GLN A 71 17.44 -2.47 32.52
CA GLN A 71 17.84 -1.90 31.24
C GLN A 71 19.28 -2.27 30.82
N ARG A 72 19.52 -2.27 29.49
CA ARG A 72 20.86 -2.19 28.89
C ARG A 72 21.53 -0.85 29.25
N GLY A 73 22.85 -0.84 29.39
CA GLY A 73 23.65 0.39 29.58
C GLY A 73 24.39 0.83 28.30
N VAL A 74 24.47 2.14 28.09
CA VAL A 74 25.20 2.86 27.01
C VAL A 74 25.47 4.29 27.52
N ALA A 75 26.62 4.96 27.38
CA ALA A 75 28.02 4.54 27.16
C ALA A 75 28.96 5.71 27.58
N ASN A 76 30.28 5.48 27.66
CA ASN A 76 31.27 6.53 27.94
C ASN A 76 31.61 7.38 26.70
N PRO A 77 31.81 8.70 26.85
CA PRO A 77 32.73 9.49 26.03
C PRO A 77 34.18 9.41 26.56
N SER A 78 35.16 9.85 25.78
CA SER A 78 36.60 9.66 26.01
C SER A 78 37.37 10.94 26.34
N SER A 79 38.55 10.83 26.99
CA SER A 79 39.71 11.71 26.71
C SER A 79 41.02 11.31 27.42
N TYR A 80 42.11 11.39 26.65
CA TYR A 80 43.51 11.69 26.99
C TYR A 80 44.23 11.11 28.24
N SER A 81 45.06 10.10 27.97
CA SER A 81 46.53 10.09 28.09
C SER A 81 47.25 10.91 29.19
N ALA A 82 47.96 10.20 30.09
CA ALA A 82 49.36 10.48 30.44
C ALA A 82 49.99 9.25 31.14
N ASP A 83 51.27 8.99 30.90
CA ASP A 83 52.03 7.92 31.57
C ASP A 83 52.37 8.25 33.03
N THR A 84 52.43 7.23 33.89
CA THR A 84 53.63 6.92 34.70
C THR A 84 53.54 5.46 35.14
N SER A 85 54.66 4.74 35.09
CA SER A 85 54.76 3.30 35.34
C SER A 85 55.40 2.97 36.71
N THR A 86 55.43 1.67 37.02
CA THR A 86 56.41 1.00 37.92
C THR A 86 56.02 0.86 39.41
N TYR A 87 55.82 -0.40 39.85
CA TYR A 87 56.11 -1.06 41.14
C TYR A 87 56.00 -0.27 42.48
N SER A 88 55.54 -0.83 43.61
CA SER A 88 55.82 -2.20 44.11
C SER A 88 54.86 -2.71 45.22
N SER A 89 54.72 -4.03 45.29
CA SER A 89 54.66 -4.89 46.50
C SER A 89 53.85 -4.51 47.77
N GLU A 90 53.01 -5.48 48.17
CA GLU A 90 52.76 -5.94 49.55
C GLU A 90 51.85 -5.14 50.51
N ASP A 91 50.60 -5.61 50.56
CA ASP A 91 49.71 -5.58 51.72
C ASP A 91 50.38 -6.09 53.02
N SER A 92 50.34 -5.31 54.11
CA SER A 92 49.62 -5.77 55.31
C SER A 92 49.48 -4.76 56.47
N ARG A 93 48.22 -4.40 56.74
CA ARG A 93 47.60 -4.31 58.08
C ARG A 93 48.19 -3.38 59.15
N ARG A 94 47.72 -2.11 59.17
CA ARG A 94 47.22 -1.41 60.40
C ARG A 94 46.52 -0.08 60.04
N THR A 95 45.27 -0.11 59.59
CA THR A 95 44.03 0.03 60.38
C THR A 95 43.88 1.31 61.25
N ASN A 96 42.74 1.96 61.07
CA ASN A 96 41.99 2.72 62.08
C ASN A 96 42.60 4.01 62.69
N LYS A 97 43.31 4.86 61.93
CA LYS A 97 43.61 6.24 62.40
C LYS A 97 43.35 7.43 61.46
N GLN A 98 42.97 7.22 60.19
CA GLN A 98 42.62 8.32 59.27
C GLN A 98 41.13 8.37 58.86
N ARG A 99 40.32 7.34 59.16
CA ARG A 99 38.84 7.42 59.00
C ARG A 99 38.13 8.20 60.11
N ALA A 100 38.80 8.53 61.22
CA ALA A 100 38.22 9.30 62.32
C ALA A 100 38.05 10.80 61.97
N ASN A 101 39.01 11.39 61.25
CA ASN A 101 39.02 12.83 60.98
C ASN A 101 38.09 13.25 59.83
N ALA A 102 37.47 12.31 59.12
CA ALA A 102 36.46 12.57 58.08
C ALA A 102 35.02 12.68 58.63
N ILE A 103 34.83 12.45 59.93
CA ILE A 103 33.52 12.52 60.62
C ILE A 103 33.41 13.77 61.52
N ALA A 104 34.53 14.47 61.73
CA ALA A 104 34.64 15.65 62.60
C ALA A 104 34.28 17.00 61.92
N TRP A 105 33.49 16.97 60.84
CA TRP A 105 33.04 18.16 60.09
C TRP A 105 31.50 18.26 60.00
N LEU A 106 30.77 17.45 60.78
CA LEU A 106 29.31 17.42 60.81
C LEU A 106 28.68 17.99 62.09
N TYR A 107 29.52 18.54 62.99
CA TYR A 107 29.12 19.19 64.23
C TYR A 107 30.04 20.39 64.50
N ASP A 108 29.88 21.44 63.69
CA ASP A 108 30.44 22.76 63.99
C ASP A 108 29.51 23.46 64.99
N TYR A 109 29.59 23.00 66.26
CA TYR A 109 28.83 23.57 67.38
C TYR A 109 29.70 24.62 68.06
N ASP A 110 29.49 25.89 67.70
CA ASP A 110 30.29 27.03 68.14
C ASP A 110 29.94 27.53 69.56
N GLY A 111 28.90 26.96 70.18
CA GLY A 111 28.58 27.13 71.61
C GLY A 111 28.06 28.52 71.97
N GLY A 112 27.57 29.28 70.98
CA GLY A 112 26.78 30.49 71.22
C GLY A 112 25.35 30.16 71.66
N PRO A 113 24.60 31.13 72.22
CA PRO A 113 23.16 30.97 72.46
C PRO A 113 22.38 30.95 71.14
N GLU A 114 21.45 30.00 71.01
CA GLU A 114 20.61 29.83 69.81
C GLU A 114 19.23 30.51 69.96
N ASP A 115 18.61 30.89 68.83
CA ASP A 115 17.37 31.71 68.79
C ASP A 115 16.13 31.00 69.40
N ASP A 116 16.24 29.70 69.69
CA ASP A 116 15.24 28.85 70.35
C ASP A 116 15.65 28.34 71.74
N ASP A 117 16.76 28.81 72.33
CA ASP A 117 17.18 28.45 73.72
C ASP A 117 16.08 28.71 74.76
N TRP A 118 15.23 29.73 74.54
CA TRP A 118 14.08 30.05 75.39
C TRP A 118 13.00 28.94 75.43
N LEU A 119 13.02 28.00 74.49
CA LEU A 119 12.17 26.81 74.43
C LEU A 119 12.79 25.61 75.17
N HIS A 120 14.10 25.64 75.41
CA HIS A 120 14.91 24.49 75.86
C HIS A 120 15.61 24.70 77.21
N VAL A 121 15.77 25.95 77.68
CA VAL A 121 16.36 26.31 78.99
C VAL A 121 15.26 26.80 79.96
N PRO A 122 14.87 25.99 80.97
CA PRO A 122 13.85 26.40 81.94
C PRO A 122 14.28 27.62 82.76
N GLY A 123 13.50 28.70 82.68
CA GLY A 123 13.74 29.97 83.39
C GLY A 123 14.09 31.17 82.52
N VAL A 124 14.24 30.98 81.20
CA VAL A 124 14.50 32.08 80.24
C VAL A 124 13.17 32.57 79.64
N GLU A 125 12.42 33.38 80.38
CA GLU A 125 11.20 33.99 79.85
C GLU A 125 11.50 35.12 78.85
N ARG A 126 10.93 35.02 77.65
CA ARG A 126 11.13 35.97 76.55
C ARG A 126 10.41 37.28 76.82
N ASP A 127 11.13 38.31 77.26
CA ASP A 127 10.58 39.64 77.57
C ASP A 127 10.02 40.35 76.31
N GLN A 128 8.70 40.27 76.13
CA GLN A 128 8.00 40.81 74.96
C GLN A 128 7.55 42.25 75.20
N GLY A 129 8.40 43.20 74.80
CA GLY A 129 8.11 44.63 74.80
C GLY A 129 6.77 44.96 74.12
N ILE A 130 5.99 45.84 74.79
CA ILE A 130 4.56 46.10 74.58
C ILE A 130 4.16 46.36 73.10
N PHE A 131 5.07 46.88 72.29
CA PHE A 131 4.82 47.21 70.88
C PHE A 131 4.51 46.00 69.98
N SER A 132 5.01 44.79 70.31
CA SER A 132 4.80 43.59 69.48
C SER A 132 3.35 43.12 69.43
N LYS A 133 2.58 43.36 70.49
CA LYS A 133 1.17 42.94 70.62
C LYS A 133 0.20 43.79 69.78
N ALA A 134 0.65 44.91 69.20
CA ALA A 134 -0.21 45.87 68.50
C ALA A 134 -0.36 45.63 66.97
N VAL A 135 0.50 44.82 66.34
CA VAL A 135 0.58 44.72 64.85
C VAL A 135 0.60 43.26 64.34
N GLY A 136 0.17 42.30 65.17
CA GLY A 136 0.29 40.85 64.93
C GLY A 136 -0.67 40.24 63.89
N CYS A 137 -0.96 40.91 62.76
CA CYS A 137 -1.93 40.43 61.77
C CYS A 137 -1.43 40.41 60.31
N CYS A 138 -0.46 41.25 59.91
CA CYS A 138 -0.09 41.42 58.49
C CYS A 138 1.43 41.50 58.24
N SER A 139 2.22 40.59 58.80
CA SER A 139 3.67 40.49 58.55
C SER A 139 4.02 39.38 57.55
N ILE A 140 3.43 39.41 56.34
CA ILE A 140 3.92 38.58 55.23
C ILE A 140 5.30 39.11 54.84
N SER A 141 6.35 38.34 55.11
CA SER A 141 7.70 38.73 54.71
C SER A 141 7.83 38.74 53.19
N THR A 142 8.65 39.64 52.64
CA THR A 142 8.88 39.72 51.19
C THR A 142 9.42 38.40 50.63
N ARG A 143 10.28 37.70 51.39
CA ARG A 143 10.72 36.32 51.10
C ARG A 143 9.56 35.33 51.04
N GLY A 144 8.60 35.40 51.97
CA GLY A 144 7.40 34.57 51.95
C GLY A 144 6.54 34.80 50.70
N LEU A 145 6.39 36.06 50.28
CA LEU A 145 5.65 36.40 49.06
C LEU A 145 6.33 35.87 47.79
N PHE A 146 7.66 36.01 47.67
CA PHE A 146 8.41 35.46 46.53
C PHE A 146 8.40 33.92 46.51
N ASN A 147 8.55 33.27 47.67
CA ASN A 147 8.48 31.81 47.77
C ASN A 147 7.08 31.29 47.36
N LEU A 148 6.01 31.92 47.85
CA LEU A 148 4.64 31.56 47.47
C LEU A 148 4.39 31.78 45.97
N GLY A 149 4.87 32.90 45.40
CA GLY A 149 4.79 33.17 43.97
C GLY A 149 5.51 32.14 43.11
N ALA A 150 6.74 31.76 43.50
CA ALA A 150 7.50 30.70 42.81
C ALA A 150 6.81 29.33 42.90
N LEU A 151 6.21 29.00 44.05
CA LEU A 151 5.47 27.75 44.26
C LEU A 151 4.18 27.71 43.43
N ILE A 152 3.47 28.84 43.30
CA ILE A 152 2.32 28.98 42.39
C ILE A 152 2.76 28.81 40.92
N VAL A 153 3.85 29.46 40.48
CA VAL A 153 4.36 29.31 39.11
C VAL A 153 4.76 27.86 38.80
N LEU A 154 5.43 27.17 39.73
CA LEU A 154 5.74 25.74 39.59
C LEU A 154 4.48 24.87 39.54
N ALA A 155 3.51 25.10 40.44
CA ALA A 155 2.26 24.34 40.46
C ALA A 155 1.43 24.56 39.19
N SER A 156 1.32 25.80 38.70
CA SER A 156 0.68 26.12 37.43
C SER A 156 1.42 25.55 36.23
N GLY A 157 2.76 25.54 36.24
CA GLY A 157 3.57 24.90 35.20
C GLY A 157 3.38 23.38 35.15
N LEU A 158 3.35 22.71 36.30
CA LEU A 158 3.09 21.27 36.41
C LEU A 158 1.64 20.93 36.01
N LEU A 159 0.64 21.71 36.46
CA LEU A 159 -0.74 21.55 36.02
C LEU A 159 -0.89 21.77 34.51
N MET A 160 -0.19 22.76 33.94
CA MET A 160 -0.18 22.98 32.50
C MET A 160 0.52 21.85 31.75
N LEU A 161 1.57 21.23 32.31
CA LEU A 161 2.27 20.10 31.67
C LEU A 161 1.46 18.79 31.71
N PHE A 162 0.84 18.47 32.85
CA PHE A 162 0.21 17.16 33.07
C PHE A 162 -1.32 17.12 32.90
N ALA A 163 -2.00 18.26 32.93
CA ALA A 163 -3.45 18.35 32.71
C ALA A 163 -3.82 19.33 31.58
N GLY A 164 -3.24 20.54 31.59
CA GLY A 164 -3.49 21.57 30.57
C GLY A 164 -3.07 21.14 29.17
N TYR A 165 -1.86 20.61 29.00
CA TYR A 165 -1.31 20.22 27.71
C TYR A 165 -2.06 19.03 27.08
N PRO A 166 -2.41 17.93 27.80
CA PRO A 166 -3.30 16.90 27.24
C PRO A 166 -4.66 17.44 26.79
N ILE A 167 -5.28 18.36 27.55
CA ILE A 167 -6.58 18.94 27.22
C ILE A 167 -6.47 19.90 26.02
N LEU A 168 -5.52 20.84 26.02
CA LEU A 168 -5.28 21.72 24.87
C LEU A 168 -4.89 20.91 23.63
N ARG A 169 -4.04 19.88 23.77
CA ARG A 169 -3.69 18.98 22.66
C ARG A 169 -4.95 18.35 22.09
N HIS A 170 -5.79 17.72 22.91
CA HIS A 170 -7.03 17.10 22.43
C HIS A 170 -7.94 18.09 21.66
N PHE A 171 -8.18 19.29 22.20
CA PHE A 171 -9.05 20.27 21.54
C PHE A 171 -8.41 20.99 20.34
N LEU A 172 -7.08 21.03 20.24
CA LEU A 172 -6.37 21.64 19.10
C LEU A 172 -6.01 20.63 17.99
N THR A 173 -5.67 19.37 18.32
CA THR A 173 -5.33 18.35 17.31
C THR A 173 -6.55 17.80 16.60
N ASN A 174 -7.74 17.79 17.20
CA ASN A 174 -8.97 17.37 16.51
C ASN A 174 -9.26 18.16 15.20
N ASN A 175 -8.65 19.34 15.00
CA ASN A 175 -8.69 20.11 13.74
C ASN A 175 -7.43 19.97 12.85
N LEU A 176 -6.35 19.37 13.37
CA LEU A 176 -5.10 19.08 12.65
C LEU A 176 -5.05 17.63 12.16
N ASP A 177 -5.67 16.68 12.86
CA ASP A 177 -5.64 15.26 12.52
C ASP A 177 -6.36 14.99 11.17
N ARG A 178 -7.37 15.81 10.81
CA ARG A 178 -7.97 15.84 9.44
C ARG A 178 -7.04 16.41 8.35
N LYS A 179 -5.87 16.95 8.71
CA LYS A 179 -4.79 17.36 7.80
C LYS A 179 -3.51 16.53 7.95
N ALA A 180 -3.44 15.65 8.95
CA ALA A 180 -2.37 14.68 9.13
C ALA A 180 -2.65 13.35 8.38
N ALA A 181 -3.85 13.20 7.82
CA ALA A 181 -4.23 12.09 6.94
C ALA A 181 -3.53 12.11 5.57
N SER A 182 -2.78 13.17 5.24
CA SER A 182 -1.87 13.21 4.09
C SER A 182 -0.42 13.47 4.55
N PHE A 183 0.53 12.84 3.86
CA PHE A 183 1.92 12.64 4.33
C PHE A 183 2.75 13.94 4.52
N PHE A 184 2.27 15.07 4.01
CA PHE A 184 2.93 16.39 4.07
C PHE A 184 3.20 16.92 5.50
N GLY A 185 2.64 16.32 6.54
CA GLY A 185 2.78 16.79 7.93
C GLY A 185 4.02 16.30 8.70
N LEU A 186 4.66 15.19 8.31
CA LEU A 186 5.55 14.44 9.24
C LEU A 186 6.97 14.97 9.43
N GLY A 187 7.48 15.84 8.55
CA GLY A 187 8.85 16.37 8.66
C GLY A 187 8.99 17.82 9.16
N GLY A 188 7.96 18.64 8.96
CA GLY A 188 8.02 20.09 9.16
C GLY A 188 8.89 20.80 8.12
N THR A 189 8.29 21.59 7.23
CA THR A 189 9.05 22.37 6.25
C THR A 189 9.79 23.52 6.92
N ASN A 190 11.10 23.62 6.68
CA ASN A 190 11.84 24.83 7.03
C ASN A 190 11.55 25.95 6.00
N GLY A 191 12.02 27.18 6.25
CA GLY A 191 11.77 28.34 5.38
C GLY A 191 12.26 28.24 3.93
N SER A 192 13.02 27.22 3.54
CA SER A 192 13.35 26.89 2.15
C SER A 192 12.35 25.96 1.44
N GLY A 193 11.31 25.49 2.14
CA GLY A 193 10.38 24.46 1.64
C GLY A 193 10.92 23.02 1.72
N GLN A 194 12.20 22.84 2.06
CA GLN A 194 12.82 21.52 2.15
C GLN A 194 12.36 20.78 3.41
N VAL A 195 11.87 19.56 3.21
CA VAL A 195 11.68 18.54 4.26
C VAL A 195 13.06 18.04 4.72
N PRO A 196 13.30 17.86 6.03
CA PRO A 196 14.56 17.27 6.50
C PRO A 196 14.71 15.83 6.01
N LEU A 197 15.79 15.53 5.28
CA LEU A 197 16.20 14.16 4.98
C LEU A 197 16.69 13.48 6.27
N LEU A 198 15.76 12.86 6.98
CA LEU A 198 16.03 12.07 8.18
C LEU A 198 16.50 10.67 7.77
N PRO A 199 17.74 10.24 8.10
CA PRO A 199 18.24 8.93 7.70
C PRO A 199 17.35 7.80 8.24
N GLY A 200 16.85 6.96 7.34
CA GLY A 200 15.94 5.86 7.68
C GLY A 200 14.44 6.20 7.64
N LEU A 201 14.04 7.38 7.17
CA LEU A 201 12.67 7.60 6.67
C LEU A 201 12.62 7.46 5.14
N PHE A 202 11.57 6.80 4.66
CA PHE A 202 11.21 6.73 3.26
C PHE A 202 10.90 8.14 2.70
N ALA A 203 11.32 8.39 1.46
CA ALA A 203 10.99 9.58 0.69
C ALA A 203 10.25 9.17 -0.59
N LEU A 204 9.48 10.08 -1.21
CA LEU A 204 8.76 9.78 -2.45
C LEU A 204 9.71 9.43 -3.60
N ILE A 205 10.84 10.14 -3.70
CA ILE A 205 11.95 9.77 -4.57
C ILE A 205 12.94 8.98 -3.73
N ASP A 206 13.18 7.73 -4.13
CA ASP A 206 14.18 6.84 -3.54
C ASP A 206 15.58 7.49 -3.63
N PRO A 207 16.35 7.56 -2.51
CA PRO A 207 17.69 8.14 -2.51
C PRO A 207 18.68 7.44 -3.45
N ASP A 208 18.47 6.16 -3.78
CA ASP A 208 19.33 5.40 -4.69
C ASP A 208 18.97 5.64 -6.17
N THR A 209 17.83 6.29 -6.49
CA THR A 209 17.44 6.59 -7.88
C THR A 209 18.50 7.43 -8.60
N PRO A 210 19.16 6.90 -9.65
CA PRO A 210 20.28 7.60 -10.28
C PRO A 210 19.86 8.94 -10.88
N ALA A 211 20.61 10.01 -10.62
CA ALA A 211 20.25 11.39 -11.01
C ALA A 211 19.89 11.61 -12.50
N LYS A 212 20.37 10.74 -13.41
CA LYS A 212 19.97 10.74 -14.84
C LYS A 212 18.47 10.41 -15.06
N GLN A 213 17.85 9.71 -14.11
CA GLN A 213 16.45 9.27 -14.12
C GLN A 213 15.53 10.26 -13.38
N HIS A 214 16.04 11.41 -12.90
CA HIS A 214 15.21 12.43 -12.26
C HIS A 214 14.42 13.27 -13.28
N SER A 215 14.70 13.08 -14.57
CA SER A 215 13.97 13.67 -15.70
C SER A 215 13.75 12.64 -16.80
N TRP A 216 12.53 12.57 -17.33
CA TRP A 216 12.20 11.81 -18.54
C TRP A 216 11.81 12.75 -19.68
N LYS A 217 11.93 12.27 -20.91
CA LYS A 217 11.51 13.00 -22.11
C LYS A 217 10.73 12.06 -23.02
N ASN A 218 9.48 12.42 -23.31
CA ASN A 218 8.61 11.64 -24.15
C ASN A 218 9.20 11.52 -25.58
N PRO A 219 9.50 10.31 -26.09
CA PRO A 219 10.07 10.16 -27.42
C PRO A 219 9.06 10.42 -28.55
N VAL A 220 7.75 10.52 -28.25
CA VAL A 220 6.70 10.78 -29.24
C VAL A 220 6.58 12.26 -29.60
N ASP A 221 6.48 13.15 -28.59
CA ASP A 221 6.24 14.60 -28.79
C ASP A 221 7.40 15.49 -28.30
N GLY A 222 8.41 14.91 -27.64
CA GLY A 222 9.54 15.64 -27.09
C GLY A 222 9.24 16.47 -25.84
N SER A 223 8.07 16.30 -25.20
CA SER A 223 7.75 16.96 -23.92
C SER A 223 8.57 16.38 -22.76
N SER A 224 8.88 17.26 -21.79
CA SER A 224 9.72 16.93 -20.63
C SER A 224 8.87 16.66 -19.39
N PHE A 225 9.38 15.77 -18.55
CA PHE A 225 8.78 15.32 -17.30
C PHE A 225 9.88 15.21 -16.24
N HIS A 226 9.54 15.41 -14.99
CA HIS A 226 10.41 15.16 -13.84
C HIS A 226 9.86 14.03 -12.96
N LEU A 227 10.76 13.38 -12.24
CA LEU A 227 10.44 12.27 -11.35
C LEU A 227 9.70 12.80 -10.11
N VAL A 228 8.57 12.17 -9.76
CA VAL A 228 7.77 12.51 -8.57
C VAL A 228 7.66 11.36 -7.57
N PHE A 229 7.85 10.12 -8.02
CA PHE A 229 7.94 8.95 -7.15
C PHE A 229 8.86 7.89 -7.76
N SER A 230 9.63 7.21 -6.92
CA SER A 230 10.44 6.04 -7.30
C SER A 230 10.61 5.07 -6.14
N ASP A 231 10.81 3.81 -6.51
CA ASP A 231 11.33 2.76 -5.64
C ASP A 231 12.33 1.93 -6.47
N GLU A 232 13.58 1.87 -6.01
CA GLU A 232 14.66 1.10 -6.66
C GLU A 232 14.88 -0.25 -5.98
N PHE A 233 14.16 -0.55 -4.88
CA PHE A 233 14.19 -1.83 -4.17
C PHE A 233 15.57 -2.28 -3.62
N GLU A 234 16.61 -1.45 -3.68
CA GLU A 234 18.00 -1.71 -3.26
C GLU A 234 18.16 -2.03 -1.76
N THR A 235 17.22 -1.58 -0.91
CA THR A 235 17.22 -1.93 0.52
C THR A 235 16.81 -3.40 0.72
N GLU A 236 17.80 -4.28 0.85
CA GLU A 236 17.69 -5.71 1.12
C GLU A 236 16.78 -6.05 2.33
N GLY A 237 15.93 -7.07 2.17
CA GLY A 237 15.13 -7.66 3.25
C GLY A 237 13.87 -6.91 3.65
N ARG A 238 13.34 -5.98 2.83
CA ARG A 238 12.03 -5.34 3.08
C ARG A 238 10.92 -6.39 3.04
N THR A 239 10.04 -6.30 4.03
CA THR A 239 8.76 -7.00 4.08
C THR A 239 7.63 -6.03 3.77
N PHE A 240 6.51 -6.57 3.31
CA PHE A 240 5.37 -5.79 2.82
C PHE A 240 4.06 -6.14 3.54
N TRP A 241 4.15 -6.56 4.82
CA TRP A 241 2.94 -6.78 5.63
C TRP A 241 2.19 -5.47 5.87
N PRO A 242 0.88 -5.50 6.17
CA PRO A 242 0.09 -4.30 6.45
C PRO A 242 0.70 -3.43 7.57
N GLY A 243 1.30 -2.31 7.18
CA GLY A 243 1.96 -1.35 8.06
C GLY A 243 3.50 -1.35 8.06
N ASP A 244 4.16 -2.31 7.38
CA ASP A 244 5.62 -2.35 7.28
C ASP A 244 6.18 -1.23 6.39
N ASP A 245 5.50 -0.97 5.26
CA ASP A 245 5.91 -0.05 4.20
C ASP A 245 4.88 1.09 4.02
N PRO A 246 5.32 2.35 3.87
CA PRO A 246 4.43 3.51 3.76
C PRO A 246 3.81 3.70 2.36
N PHE A 247 4.37 3.08 1.32
CA PHE A 247 3.90 3.20 -0.07
C PHE A 247 3.25 1.93 -0.57
N TRP A 248 3.67 0.77 -0.08
CA TRP A 248 3.27 -0.55 -0.56
C TRP A 248 2.55 -1.39 0.50
N GLU A 249 1.70 -2.31 0.07
CA GLU A 249 1.08 -3.34 0.91
C GLU A 249 0.87 -4.62 0.10
N ALA A 250 1.34 -5.75 0.62
CA ALA A 250 1.04 -7.05 0.03
C ALA A 250 -0.28 -7.58 0.59
N VAL A 251 -1.13 -8.15 -0.28
CA VAL A 251 -2.41 -8.73 0.13
C VAL A 251 -2.26 -10.20 0.53
N ASP A 252 -3.13 -10.63 1.44
CA ASP A 252 -3.26 -12.03 1.90
C ASP A 252 -4.67 -12.55 1.54
N LEU A 253 -4.85 -13.02 0.29
CA LEU A 253 -6.17 -13.37 -0.27
C LEU A 253 -6.11 -14.34 -1.46
N HIS A 254 -7.24 -14.97 -1.77
CA HIS A 254 -7.49 -15.64 -3.05
C HIS A 254 -8.19 -14.68 -4.02
N TYR A 255 -7.57 -14.41 -5.16
CA TYR A 255 -8.14 -13.54 -6.20
C TYR A 255 -9.07 -14.34 -7.13
N TRP A 256 -10.13 -14.90 -6.54
CA TRP A 256 -11.06 -15.85 -7.18
C TRP A 256 -11.78 -15.29 -8.42
N VAL A 257 -11.76 -13.98 -8.66
CA VAL A 257 -12.49 -13.30 -9.74
C VAL A 257 -11.98 -13.67 -11.14
N THR A 258 -10.69 -13.95 -11.29
CA THR A 258 -10.04 -14.43 -12.53
C THR A 258 -9.72 -15.92 -12.50
N GLY A 259 -10.08 -16.62 -11.42
CA GLY A 259 -9.92 -18.07 -11.29
C GLY A 259 -8.53 -18.56 -10.90
N ASP A 260 -7.67 -17.66 -10.40
CA ASP A 260 -6.28 -17.90 -9.98
C ASP A 260 -6.12 -19.19 -9.13
N TYR A 261 -5.05 -19.95 -9.37
CA TYR A 261 -4.77 -21.24 -8.71
C TYR A 261 -4.03 -21.10 -7.36
N GLU A 262 -3.58 -19.88 -7.06
CA GLU A 262 -2.72 -19.51 -5.95
C GLU A 262 -3.41 -18.65 -4.90
N TRP A 263 -2.89 -18.72 -3.68
CA TRP A 263 -3.14 -17.72 -2.66
C TRP A 263 -2.07 -16.63 -2.74
N TYR A 264 -2.47 -15.37 -2.87
CA TYR A 264 -1.55 -14.23 -2.72
C TYR A 264 -1.24 -14.03 -1.24
N SER A 265 0.03 -13.91 -0.87
CA SER A 265 0.46 -13.72 0.52
C SER A 265 1.71 -12.84 0.63
N PRO A 266 1.85 -12.00 1.68
CA PRO A 266 3.04 -11.18 1.91
C PRO A 266 4.35 -11.97 2.03
N GLU A 267 4.30 -13.22 2.49
CA GLU A 267 5.48 -14.11 2.54
C GLU A 267 6.15 -14.34 1.17
N ALA A 268 5.42 -14.16 0.06
CA ALA A 268 5.92 -14.39 -1.30
C ALA A 268 6.59 -13.15 -1.91
N ILE A 269 6.71 -12.04 -1.17
CA ILE A 269 7.28 -10.78 -1.67
C ILE A 269 8.40 -10.32 -0.73
N ASN A 270 9.53 -9.92 -1.30
CA ASN A 270 10.72 -9.44 -0.59
C ASN A 270 11.61 -8.62 -1.53
N THR A 271 12.42 -7.72 -0.98
CA THR A 271 13.56 -7.14 -1.71
C THR A 271 14.83 -7.97 -1.46
N THR A 272 15.46 -8.47 -2.52
CA THR A 272 16.72 -9.23 -2.45
C THR A 272 17.52 -9.10 -3.74
N ASP A 273 18.85 -8.94 -3.60
CA ASP A 273 19.83 -8.73 -4.69
C ASP A 273 19.59 -7.45 -5.52
N GLY A 274 18.98 -6.41 -4.94
CA GLY A 274 18.62 -5.17 -5.65
C GLY A 274 17.34 -5.28 -6.51
N PHE A 275 16.45 -6.23 -6.20
CA PHE A 275 15.17 -6.38 -6.88
C PHE A 275 14.02 -6.57 -5.89
N LEU A 276 12.83 -6.07 -6.23
CA LEU A 276 11.57 -6.62 -5.72
C LEU A 276 11.36 -8.00 -6.35
N ASN A 277 11.32 -9.05 -5.53
CA ASN A 277 11.08 -10.42 -5.96
C ASN A 277 9.64 -10.81 -5.61
N VAL A 278 8.83 -11.07 -6.63
CA VAL A 278 7.49 -11.68 -6.47
C VAL A 278 7.60 -13.14 -6.86
N TRP A 279 7.55 -14.02 -5.85
CA TRP A 279 7.74 -15.46 -6.01
C TRP A 279 6.41 -16.16 -6.32
N LEU A 280 6.43 -17.23 -7.12
CA LEU A 280 5.30 -18.15 -7.26
C LEU A 280 5.77 -19.59 -7.03
N THR A 281 5.06 -20.32 -6.16
CA THR A 281 5.55 -21.55 -5.54
C THR A 281 4.47 -22.63 -5.47
N GLU A 282 4.84 -23.90 -5.63
CA GLU A 282 3.97 -25.02 -5.25
C GLU A 282 4.06 -25.18 -3.72
N LYS A 283 3.05 -24.67 -3.02
CA LYS A 283 2.93 -24.69 -1.56
C LYS A 283 1.45 -24.72 -1.19
N THR A 284 1.00 -25.85 -0.65
CA THR A 284 -0.39 -26.01 -0.20
C THR A 284 -0.70 -25.05 0.95
N THR A 285 -1.62 -24.12 0.72
CA THR A 285 -2.06 -23.11 1.69
C THR A 285 -3.51 -22.71 1.42
N HIS A 286 -4.28 -22.39 2.46
CA HIS A 286 -5.69 -21.94 2.36
C HIS A 286 -6.63 -22.81 1.48
N ASN A 287 -6.33 -24.12 1.34
CA ASN A 287 -6.99 -25.10 0.45
C ASN A 287 -6.68 -24.96 -1.05
N LEU A 288 -5.78 -24.06 -1.42
CA LEU A 288 -5.13 -23.97 -2.73
C LEU A 288 -3.76 -24.68 -2.68
N ASN A 289 -3.14 -24.91 -3.84
CA ASN A 289 -1.87 -25.65 -3.93
C ASN A 289 -0.66 -24.78 -4.26
N PHE A 290 -0.90 -23.52 -4.65
CA PHE A 290 0.13 -22.58 -5.04
C PHE A 290 0.05 -21.34 -4.15
N GLN A 291 1.19 -20.67 -3.99
CA GLN A 291 1.30 -19.39 -3.31
C GLN A 291 2.11 -18.42 -4.15
N SER A 292 1.59 -17.20 -4.32
CA SER A 292 2.33 -16.08 -4.92
C SER A 292 2.13 -14.76 -4.16
N GLY A 293 2.50 -13.63 -4.77
CA GLY A 293 2.41 -12.30 -4.20
C GLY A 293 1.71 -11.31 -5.13
N MET A 294 0.88 -10.46 -4.52
CA MET A 294 0.32 -9.25 -5.14
C MET A 294 0.62 -8.08 -4.21
N LEU A 295 1.35 -7.09 -4.73
CA LEU A 295 1.71 -5.85 -4.06
C LEU A 295 0.84 -4.70 -4.59
N GLN A 296 0.35 -3.83 -3.72
CA GLN A 296 -0.52 -2.71 -4.05
C GLN A 296 0.02 -1.41 -3.46
N SER A 297 -0.08 -0.29 -4.18
CA SER A 297 0.07 1.06 -3.59
C SER A 297 -1.27 1.67 -3.15
N TRP A 298 -2.33 0.85 -3.12
CA TRP A 298 -3.72 1.27 -2.89
C TRP A 298 -3.86 2.13 -1.63
N ASN A 299 -4.46 3.31 -1.80
CA ASN A 299 -4.66 4.33 -0.77
C ASN A 299 -3.40 4.72 0.05
N LYS A 300 -2.19 4.46 -0.49
CA LYS A 300 -0.89 4.85 0.07
C LYS A 300 -0.16 5.82 -0.86
N PHE A 301 0.05 5.41 -2.10
CA PHE A 301 0.54 6.27 -3.19
C PHE A 301 -0.37 6.13 -4.41
N CYS A 302 -0.90 7.26 -4.90
CA CYS A 302 -1.78 7.32 -6.05
C CYS A 302 -1.48 8.56 -6.89
N PHE A 303 -1.78 8.54 -8.18
CA PHE A 303 -1.51 9.66 -9.08
C PHE A 303 -2.51 9.78 -10.23
N GLN A 304 -2.61 10.97 -10.85
CA GLN A 304 -3.50 11.24 -11.99
C GLN A 304 -2.69 11.70 -13.20
N GLY A 305 -2.62 10.87 -14.24
CA GLY A 305 -1.83 11.17 -15.45
C GLY A 305 -0.32 11.12 -15.21
N GLY A 306 0.45 11.37 -16.27
CA GLY A 306 1.91 11.32 -16.23
C GLY A 306 2.45 10.08 -16.93
N TYR A 307 3.66 9.65 -16.57
CA TYR A 307 4.33 8.46 -17.11
C TYR A 307 4.80 7.55 -15.98
N VAL A 308 4.56 6.25 -16.11
CA VAL A 308 5.13 5.20 -15.24
C VAL A 308 6.00 4.25 -16.08
N GLU A 309 7.18 3.91 -15.58
CA GLU A 309 8.06 2.86 -16.13
C GLU A 309 8.53 1.93 -15.01
N THR A 310 8.60 0.64 -15.32
CA THR A 310 9.26 -0.40 -14.53
C THR A 310 10.26 -1.15 -15.41
N SER A 311 11.29 -1.70 -14.78
CA SER A 311 12.26 -2.60 -15.41
C SER A 311 12.09 -3.98 -14.78
N VAL A 312 11.83 -5.01 -15.59
CA VAL A 312 11.36 -6.32 -15.11
C VAL A 312 12.12 -7.49 -15.76
N ILE A 313 12.34 -8.55 -15.00
CA ILE A 313 12.72 -9.89 -15.49
C ILE A 313 11.54 -10.83 -15.23
N LEU A 314 11.10 -11.53 -16.28
CA LEU A 314 9.88 -12.34 -16.30
C LEU A 314 10.14 -13.79 -15.83
N PRO A 315 9.20 -14.43 -15.12
CA PRO A 315 9.33 -15.80 -14.62
C PRO A 315 9.36 -16.86 -15.73
N GLY A 316 9.98 -18.01 -15.45
CA GLY A 316 10.05 -19.13 -16.39
C GLY A 316 10.95 -18.85 -17.59
N SER A 317 10.57 -19.35 -18.75
CA SER A 317 11.27 -19.18 -20.03
C SER A 317 10.37 -18.54 -21.08
N HIS A 318 10.96 -17.97 -22.13
CA HIS A 318 10.23 -17.35 -23.25
C HIS A 318 9.33 -18.34 -24.04
N SER A 319 9.36 -19.63 -23.71
CA SER A 319 8.61 -20.71 -24.35
C SER A 319 7.78 -21.56 -23.37
N ALA A 320 7.60 -21.10 -22.12
CA ALA A 320 6.76 -21.77 -21.12
C ALA A 320 5.40 -21.09 -20.98
N GLU A 321 4.33 -21.76 -21.41
CA GLU A 321 2.96 -21.24 -21.39
C GLU A 321 2.26 -21.49 -20.04
N GLY A 322 1.88 -20.41 -19.33
CA GLY A 322 1.01 -20.47 -18.15
C GLY A 322 1.20 -19.38 -17.08
N PHE A 323 2.40 -18.83 -16.90
CA PHE A 323 2.62 -17.73 -15.94
C PHE A 323 2.04 -16.41 -16.47
N TRP A 324 1.43 -15.61 -15.59
CA TRP A 324 0.79 -14.32 -15.91
C TRP A 324 1.35 -13.21 -15.00
N PRO A 325 2.54 -12.66 -15.31
CA PRO A 325 3.13 -11.52 -14.61
C PRO A 325 2.50 -10.23 -15.12
N ALA A 326 2.09 -9.35 -14.20
CA ALA A 326 1.44 -8.09 -14.54
C ALA A 326 1.93 -6.92 -13.69
N VAL A 327 2.00 -5.75 -14.31
CA VAL A 327 2.06 -4.45 -13.63
C VAL A 327 0.99 -3.57 -14.25
N TRP A 328 0.07 -3.10 -13.42
CA TRP A 328 -1.15 -2.42 -13.83
C TRP A 328 -1.56 -1.36 -12.81
N MET A 329 -2.56 -0.56 -13.17
CA MET A 329 -3.02 0.56 -12.36
C MET A 329 -4.54 0.57 -12.27
N LEU A 330 -5.07 0.69 -11.04
CA LEU A 330 -6.49 0.67 -10.73
C LEU A 330 -6.91 1.95 -10.01
N GLY A 331 -7.99 2.59 -10.44
CA GLY A 331 -8.56 3.78 -9.80
C GLY A 331 -8.87 3.54 -8.31
N ASN A 332 -8.41 4.43 -7.42
CA ASN A 332 -8.35 4.23 -5.97
C ASN A 332 -9.71 3.96 -5.28
N LEU A 333 -10.84 4.23 -5.96
CA LEU A 333 -12.19 3.85 -5.51
C LEU A 333 -12.45 2.33 -5.56
N GLY A 334 -11.65 1.55 -6.28
CA GLY A 334 -11.60 0.09 -6.17
C GLY A 334 -10.33 -0.37 -5.47
N ARG A 335 -10.37 -1.56 -4.86
CA ARG A 335 -9.20 -2.27 -4.33
C ARG A 335 -9.15 -3.68 -4.92
N ALA A 336 -8.07 -3.99 -5.63
CA ALA A 336 -7.87 -5.31 -6.22
C ALA A 336 -7.95 -6.42 -5.15
N GLY A 337 -8.76 -7.46 -5.41
CA GLY A 337 -9.04 -8.58 -4.50
C GLY A 337 -10.25 -8.39 -3.59
N TYR A 338 -10.80 -7.18 -3.51
CA TYR A 338 -11.98 -6.85 -2.69
C TYR A 338 -13.18 -6.57 -3.59
N ALA A 339 -13.79 -7.62 -4.13
CA ALA A 339 -14.80 -7.55 -5.21
C ALA A 339 -16.01 -6.64 -4.89
N GLY A 340 -16.42 -6.52 -3.63
CA GLY A 340 -17.45 -5.58 -3.22
C GLY A 340 -17.08 -4.11 -3.42
N THR A 341 -15.79 -3.77 -3.49
CA THR A 341 -15.34 -2.41 -3.84
C THR A 341 -15.52 -2.14 -5.34
N THR A 342 -15.16 -3.11 -6.19
CA THR A 342 -15.11 -2.97 -7.65
C THR A 342 -16.47 -3.15 -8.34
N GLN A 343 -17.45 -3.82 -7.74
CA GLN A 343 -18.80 -4.00 -8.31
C GLN A 343 -19.47 -2.64 -8.63
N GLY A 344 -19.68 -2.36 -9.91
CA GLY A 344 -20.23 -1.09 -10.41
C GLY A 344 -19.26 0.10 -10.36
N MET A 345 -17.99 -0.13 -10.03
CA MET A 345 -16.90 0.86 -10.12
C MET A 345 -15.96 0.52 -11.28
N TRP A 346 -15.56 -0.74 -11.38
CA TRP A 346 -14.73 -1.29 -12.46
C TRP A 346 -15.60 -1.90 -13.57
N PRO A 347 -15.19 -1.85 -14.85
CA PRO A 347 -14.04 -1.13 -15.41
C PRO A 347 -14.48 0.25 -15.94
N TYR A 348 -15.41 0.94 -15.27
CA TYR A 348 -15.97 2.19 -15.81
C TYR A 348 -14.90 3.28 -15.97
N SER A 349 -14.98 4.02 -17.08
CA SER A 349 -14.24 5.26 -17.29
C SER A 349 -15.17 6.29 -17.92
N TYR A 350 -16.13 6.77 -17.12
CA TYR A 350 -17.35 7.36 -17.65
C TYR A 350 -17.97 8.42 -16.75
N SER A 351 -18.40 9.52 -17.35
CA SER A 351 -19.05 10.65 -16.68
C SER A 351 -20.21 11.25 -17.50
N GLN A 352 -20.85 10.45 -18.35
CA GLN A 352 -22.10 10.84 -19.01
C GLN A 352 -23.31 10.30 -18.24
N CYS A 353 -24.47 10.95 -18.36
CA CYS A 353 -25.71 10.46 -17.75
C CYS A 353 -26.67 9.96 -18.83
N ASP A 354 -26.50 8.69 -19.19
CA ASP A 354 -27.28 7.96 -20.18
C ASP A 354 -27.37 6.46 -19.82
N VAL A 355 -27.89 5.65 -20.74
CA VAL A 355 -28.13 4.21 -20.56
C VAL A 355 -26.84 3.40 -20.29
N GLY A 356 -25.67 3.94 -20.62
CA GLY A 356 -24.38 3.32 -20.28
C GLY A 356 -24.15 3.20 -18.77
N THR A 357 -24.80 4.05 -17.98
CA THR A 357 -24.76 4.00 -16.51
C THR A 357 -25.65 2.91 -15.90
N LEU A 358 -26.53 2.27 -16.69
CA LEU A 358 -27.54 1.34 -16.20
C LEU A 358 -27.11 -0.13 -16.32
N ALA A 359 -27.78 -0.98 -15.54
CA ALA A 359 -27.60 -2.43 -15.57
C ALA A 359 -27.70 -3.01 -16.99
N ASN A 360 -26.73 -3.85 -17.34
CA ASN A 360 -26.53 -4.49 -18.65
C ASN A 360 -26.42 -3.49 -19.83
N GLN A 361 -26.17 -2.20 -19.58
CA GLN A 361 -26.34 -1.11 -20.56
C GLN A 361 -27.75 -1.09 -21.20
N THR A 362 -28.80 -1.38 -20.42
CA THR A 362 -30.17 -1.44 -20.92
C THR A 362 -31.10 -0.43 -20.26
N ASN A 363 -32.12 0.01 -21.01
CA ASN A 363 -33.22 0.83 -20.50
C ASN A 363 -34.03 0.07 -19.41
N PRO A 364 -34.86 0.75 -18.60
CA PRO A 364 -35.57 0.12 -17.48
C PRO A 364 -36.50 -1.03 -17.90
N GLN A 365 -36.97 -1.02 -19.16
CA GLN A 365 -37.82 -2.05 -19.75
C GLN A 365 -37.04 -3.24 -20.32
N LYS A 366 -35.70 -3.16 -20.40
CA LYS A 366 -34.78 -4.15 -20.98
C LYS A 366 -35.08 -4.48 -22.46
N THR A 367 -35.47 -3.46 -23.21
CA THR A 367 -35.86 -3.52 -24.64
C THR A 367 -34.96 -2.74 -25.59
N ALA A 368 -34.12 -1.84 -25.07
CA ALA A 368 -33.16 -1.03 -25.83
C ALA A 368 -31.93 -0.75 -24.95
N PRO A 369 -30.76 -0.40 -25.52
CA PRO A 369 -30.44 -0.27 -26.95
C PRO A 369 -30.47 -1.60 -27.69
N TYR A 370 -30.80 -1.59 -28.99
CA TYR A 370 -30.90 -2.84 -29.77
C TYR A 370 -29.60 -3.66 -29.74
N SER A 371 -28.43 -3.02 -29.86
CA SER A 371 -27.13 -3.69 -29.84
C SER A 371 -26.63 -4.08 -28.44
N ALA A 372 -27.31 -3.69 -27.35
CA ALA A 372 -26.99 -4.19 -26.01
C ALA A 372 -27.63 -5.57 -25.74
N ILE A 373 -28.74 -5.87 -26.42
CA ILE A 373 -29.51 -7.13 -26.32
C ILE A 373 -29.48 -7.99 -27.59
N ASN A 374 -28.83 -7.52 -28.66
CA ASN A 374 -28.56 -8.26 -29.91
C ASN A 374 -27.12 -7.96 -30.37
N ALA A 375 -26.16 -8.17 -29.48
CA ALA A 375 -24.73 -8.10 -29.79
C ALA A 375 -24.27 -9.38 -30.49
N HIS A 376 -23.51 -9.22 -31.56
CA HIS A 376 -22.87 -10.30 -32.33
C HIS A 376 -21.34 -10.10 -32.36
N GLY A 377 -20.79 -9.65 -31.22
CA GLY A 377 -19.36 -9.65 -30.98
C GLY A 377 -18.86 -11.06 -30.63
N LEU A 378 -17.55 -11.28 -30.77
CA LEU A 378 -16.89 -12.58 -30.58
C LEU A 378 -17.17 -13.24 -29.20
N TYR A 379 -17.55 -12.43 -28.22
CA TYR A 379 -17.82 -12.83 -26.83
C TYR A 379 -19.30 -12.64 -26.41
N SER A 380 -20.23 -12.46 -27.36
CA SER A 380 -21.67 -12.25 -27.12
C SER A 380 -22.54 -13.48 -27.44
N ASP A 381 -22.14 -14.30 -28.40
CA ASP A 381 -22.92 -15.47 -28.86
C ASP A 381 -23.16 -16.50 -27.73
N SER A 382 -22.18 -16.69 -26.85
CA SER A 382 -22.22 -17.65 -25.73
C SER A 382 -23.09 -17.19 -24.55
N VAL A 383 -23.56 -15.93 -24.56
CA VAL A 383 -24.23 -15.26 -23.44
C VAL A 383 -25.59 -14.67 -23.83
N ASP A 384 -26.27 -15.33 -24.78
CA ASP A 384 -27.61 -14.95 -25.26
C ASP A 384 -27.63 -13.54 -25.89
N ASN A 385 -26.60 -13.24 -26.71
CA ASN A 385 -26.41 -12.00 -27.48
C ASN A 385 -26.43 -10.71 -26.64
N LYS A 386 -26.13 -10.79 -25.34
CA LYS A 386 -26.04 -9.63 -24.44
C LYS A 386 -24.63 -9.06 -24.45
N ILE A 387 -24.53 -7.74 -24.38
CA ILE A 387 -23.24 -7.06 -24.37
C ILE A 387 -22.65 -6.90 -22.97
N SER A 388 -23.48 -6.75 -21.93
CA SER A 388 -23.02 -6.46 -20.59
C SER A 388 -23.84 -7.18 -19.52
N PHE A 389 -23.14 -7.61 -18.48
CA PHE A 389 -23.67 -8.17 -17.23
C PHE A 389 -23.29 -7.26 -16.02
N LEU A 390 -22.74 -6.06 -16.27
CA LEU A 390 -22.48 -5.07 -15.22
C LEU A 390 -23.81 -4.54 -14.64
N GLU A 391 -23.85 -4.33 -13.33
CA GLU A 391 -25.05 -3.83 -12.62
C GLU A 391 -25.34 -2.33 -12.84
N GLY A 392 -24.52 -1.65 -13.66
CA GLY A 392 -24.51 -0.21 -13.83
C GLY A 392 -23.35 0.44 -13.08
N GLN A 393 -23.13 1.73 -13.35
CA GLN A 393 -22.10 2.52 -12.67
C GLN A 393 -22.66 3.03 -11.33
N ARG A 394 -22.10 2.55 -10.22
CA ARG A 394 -22.62 2.74 -8.85
C ARG A 394 -22.72 4.21 -8.45
N VAL A 395 -21.68 4.98 -8.76
CA VAL A 395 -21.59 6.43 -8.49
C VAL A 395 -21.42 7.18 -9.82
N SER A 396 -22.45 7.08 -10.66
CA SER A 396 -22.47 7.65 -12.01
C SER A 396 -22.77 9.14 -12.03
N ALA A 397 -22.54 9.78 -13.19
CA ALA A 397 -23.01 11.14 -13.44
C ALA A 397 -24.55 11.28 -13.42
N CYS A 398 -25.30 10.18 -13.24
CA CYS A 398 -26.74 10.20 -13.00
C CYS A 398 -27.17 10.20 -11.52
N THR A 399 -26.26 10.05 -10.56
CA THR A 399 -26.65 9.93 -9.14
C THR A 399 -27.47 11.15 -8.66
N CYS A 400 -28.53 10.92 -7.88
CA CYS A 400 -29.39 11.98 -7.34
C CYS A 400 -28.63 12.82 -6.28
N PRO A 401 -28.86 14.14 -6.19
CA PRO A 401 -28.22 14.98 -5.19
C PRO A 401 -28.54 14.55 -3.76
N GLY A 402 -27.49 14.27 -2.97
CA GLY A 402 -27.62 13.86 -1.57
C GLY A 402 -27.64 12.34 -1.32
N GLU A 403 -27.62 11.53 -2.38
CA GLU A 403 -27.29 10.09 -2.27
C GLU A 403 -25.79 9.88 -2.03
N ASP A 404 -25.39 8.64 -1.76
CA ASP A 404 -23.98 8.26 -1.64
C ASP A 404 -23.21 8.52 -2.94
N HIS A 405 -22.08 9.22 -2.81
CA HIS A 405 -21.21 9.62 -3.91
C HIS A 405 -19.87 10.12 -3.36
N PRO A 406 -18.70 9.74 -3.92
CA PRO A 406 -17.40 10.19 -3.43
C PRO A 406 -17.15 11.69 -3.62
N GLY A 407 -17.77 12.30 -4.63
CA GLY A 407 -17.64 13.72 -4.97
C GLY A 407 -16.87 13.96 -6.27
N PRO A 408 -16.50 15.21 -6.59
CA PRO A 408 -16.82 16.43 -5.85
C PRO A 408 -18.27 16.90 -6.06
N ARG A 409 -18.99 16.35 -7.06
CA ARG A 409 -20.39 16.65 -7.39
C ARG A 409 -21.11 15.40 -7.89
N HIS A 410 -22.42 15.26 -7.64
CA HIS A 410 -23.26 14.13 -8.08
C HIS A 410 -23.57 14.07 -9.59
N ASP A 411 -23.04 15.01 -10.38
CA ASP A 411 -23.10 15.03 -11.85
C ASP A 411 -21.73 14.81 -12.52
N VAL A 412 -20.72 14.36 -11.75
CA VAL A 412 -19.46 13.81 -12.26
C VAL A 412 -19.47 12.32 -11.97
N GLY A 413 -19.34 11.49 -13.02
CA GLY A 413 -19.28 10.04 -12.85
C GLY A 413 -17.93 9.63 -12.29
N ARG A 414 -17.95 8.74 -11.30
CA ARG A 414 -16.79 8.27 -10.56
C ARG A 414 -16.70 6.74 -10.65
N SER A 415 -15.49 6.20 -10.55
CA SER A 415 -15.22 4.83 -11.03
C SER A 415 -13.85 4.29 -10.61
N SER A 416 -13.57 3.05 -11.00
CA SER A 416 -12.31 2.34 -10.80
C SER A 416 -11.79 1.80 -12.15
N PRO A 417 -11.37 2.68 -13.09
CA PRO A 417 -10.80 2.29 -14.37
C PRO A 417 -9.44 1.59 -14.20
N GLU A 418 -9.03 0.83 -15.22
CA GLU A 418 -7.87 -0.05 -15.19
C GLU A 418 -6.97 0.15 -16.43
N ILE A 419 -5.69 0.47 -16.22
CA ILE A 419 -4.68 0.62 -17.27
C ILE A 419 -3.52 -0.33 -16.99
N ASP A 420 -3.25 -1.21 -17.94
CA ASP A 420 -2.19 -2.21 -17.83
C ASP A 420 -0.88 -1.66 -18.40
N VAL A 421 0.17 -1.58 -17.58
CA VAL A 421 1.53 -1.24 -18.05
C VAL A 421 2.05 -2.39 -18.91
N PHE A 422 1.84 -3.61 -18.40
CA PHE A 422 1.84 -4.86 -19.16
C PHE A 422 1.13 -5.97 -18.39
N GLU A 423 0.64 -6.95 -19.14
CA GLU A 423 0.42 -8.32 -18.70
C GLU A 423 1.15 -9.24 -19.69
N THR A 424 2.03 -10.16 -19.27
CA THR A 424 2.72 -11.02 -20.25
C THR A 424 2.17 -12.44 -20.32
N GLN A 425 1.90 -12.91 -21.53
CA GLN A 425 1.70 -14.32 -21.86
C GLN A 425 2.85 -14.80 -22.77
N VAL A 426 2.97 -16.11 -22.96
CA VAL A 426 3.84 -16.72 -23.99
C VAL A 426 2.97 -17.22 -25.14
N TYR A 427 3.40 -17.06 -26.39
CA TYR A 427 2.69 -17.62 -27.54
C TYR A 427 3.66 -18.02 -28.66
N ASN A 428 3.45 -19.22 -29.24
CA ASN A 428 4.31 -19.79 -30.28
C ASN A 428 5.82 -19.79 -29.92
N GLY A 429 6.15 -19.96 -28.63
CA GLY A 429 7.53 -19.95 -28.15
C GLY A 429 8.17 -18.57 -28.03
N HIS A 430 7.38 -17.49 -27.93
CA HIS A 430 7.84 -16.13 -27.66
C HIS A 430 7.02 -15.44 -26.58
N GLY A 431 7.66 -14.57 -25.80
CA GLY A 431 6.94 -13.70 -24.87
C GLY A 431 6.20 -12.56 -25.57
N THR A 432 5.01 -12.22 -25.08
CA THR A 432 4.23 -11.08 -25.56
C THR A 432 3.53 -10.36 -24.41
N ALA A 433 3.63 -9.03 -24.39
CA ALA A 433 2.93 -8.18 -23.44
C ALA A 433 1.60 -7.70 -24.05
N SER A 434 0.49 -8.07 -23.43
CA SER A 434 -0.75 -7.30 -23.54
C SER A 434 -0.53 -5.93 -22.90
N GLN A 435 -0.99 -4.88 -23.57
CA GLN A 435 -0.93 -3.51 -23.10
C GLN A 435 -2.31 -2.91 -23.36
N SER A 436 -3.05 -2.61 -22.28
CA SER A 436 -4.51 -2.52 -22.28
C SER A 436 -5.03 -1.32 -21.50
N PHE A 437 -6.24 -0.89 -21.87
CA PHE A 437 -7.13 -0.06 -21.08
C PHE A 437 -8.49 -0.76 -21.03
N GLN A 438 -8.91 -1.23 -19.86
CA GLN A 438 -10.22 -1.85 -19.69
C GLN A 438 -11.28 -0.76 -19.48
N ILE A 439 -12.38 -0.83 -20.23
CA ILE A 439 -13.43 0.19 -20.21
C ILE A 439 -14.84 -0.38 -20.04
N ALA A 440 -15.68 0.40 -19.36
CA ALA A 440 -17.12 0.40 -19.48
C ALA A 440 -17.64 1.85 -19.58
N PRO A 441 -18.76 2.11 -20.27
CA PRO A 441 -19.62 1.14 -20.99
C PRO A 441 -19.02 0.71 -22.34
N PHE A 442 -19.57 -0.36 -22.94
CA PHE A 442 -19.01 -1.00 -24.13
C PHE A 442 -19.61 -0.45 -25.45
N ASP A 443 -18.77 -0.38 -26.48
CA ASP A 443 -19.18 -0.24 -27.88
C ASP A 443 -19.98 -1.44 -28.36
N ALA A 444 -20.89 -1.23 -29.31
CA ALA A 444 -21.59 -2.33 -29.99
C ALA A 444 -20.61 -3.37 -30.55
N ASN A 445 -20.79 -4.63 -30.13
CA ASN A 445 -19.91 -5.78 -30.43
C ASN A 445 -18.46 -5.68 -29.89
N TYR A 446 -18.18 -4.82 -28.91
CA TYR A 446 -16.83 -4.53 -28.40
C TYR A 446 -15.88 -4.05 -29.53
N SER A 447 -16.32 -3.03 -30.28
CA SER A 447 -15.73 -2.59 -31.55
C SER A 447 -15.31 -1.10 -31.52
N TRP A 448 -14.44 -0.74 -30.58
CA TRP A 448 -13.75 0.56 -30.54
C TRP A 448 -12.97 0.89 -31.84
N SER A 449 -12.62 2.17 -32.03
CA SER A 449 -12.08 2.67 -33.30
C SER A 449 -10.57 2.44 -33.46
N GLN A 450 -10.19 1.45 -34.27
CA GLN A 450 -8.80 1.15 -34.66
C GLN A 450 -8.29 1.96 -35.88
N ASN A 451 -8.85 3.15 -36.15
CA ASN A 451 -8.37 4.02 -37.23
C ASN A 451 -7.00 4.64 -36.85
N PRO A 452 -5.95 4.58 -37.71
CA PRO A 452 -4.67 5.26 -37.52
C PRO A 452 -4.71 6.74 -37.08
N ASP A 453 -5.78 7.48 -37.38
CA ASP A 453 -5.96 8.86 -36.88
C ASP A 453 -6.11 8.94 -35.35
N VAL A 454 -6.60 7.87 -34.70
CA VAL A 454 -6.93 7.84 -33.25
C VAL A 454 -6.31 6.65 -32.49
N ALA A 455 -5.83 5.62 -33.19
CA ALA A 455 -5.14 4.46 -32.62
C ALA A 455 -3.92 4.12 -33.48
N GLN A 456 -2.71 4.33 -32.95
CA GLN A 456 -1.46 4.28 -33.71
C GLN A 456 -0.56 3.16 -33.21
N ILE A 457 -0.05 2.34 -34.12
CA ILE A 457 1.00 1.34 -33.85
C ILE A 457 2.34 1.93 -34.29
N HIS A 458 3.31 1.98 -33.37
CA HIS A 458 4.64 2.58 -33.58
C HIS A 458 5.74 1.54 -33.79
N SER A 459 5.51 0.30 -33.35
CA SER A 459 6.46 -0.82 -33.47
C SER A 459 5.97 -1.87 -34.48
N PRO A 460 6.85 -2.44 -35.32
CA PRO A 460 6.50 -3.57 -36.19
C PRO A 460 6.24 -4.87 -35.41
N ASP A 461 6.67 -4.93 -34.15
CA ASP A 461 6.47 -6.05 -33.21
C ASP A 461 5.17 -5.91 -32.39
N THR A 462 4.30 -4.94 -32.73
CA THR A 462 3.03 -4.67 -32.04
C THR A 462 1.83 -4.84 -33.00
N SER A 463 0.74 -5.45 -32.52
CA SER A 463 -0.55 -5.54 -33.23
C SER A 463 -1.72 -5.38 -32.28
N PHE A 464 -2.84 -4.79 -32.73
CA PHE A 464 -4.07 -4.75 -31.92
C PHE A 464 -4.50 -6.17 -31.50
N ASN A 465 -5.01 -6.29 -30.28
CA ASN A 465 -5.36 -7.58 -29.69
C ASN A 465 -6.63 -8.15 -30.38
N PRO A 466 -6.66 -9.43 -30.80
CA PRO A 466 -7.90 -10.08 -31.23
C PRO A 466 -8.92 -10.26 -30.09
N TYR A 467 -8.48 -10.22 -28.82
CA TYR A 467 -9.36 -10.12 -27.66
C TYR A 467 -9.79 -8.67 -27.45
N THR A 468 -11.09 -8.42 -27.53
CA THR A 468 -11.71 -7.10 -27.34
C THR A 468 -12.59 -7.01 -26.09
N GLY A 469 -12.65 -8.04 -25.25
CA GLY A 469 -13.36 -8.00 -23.97
C GLY A 469 -14.35 -9.16 -23.76
N GLY A 470 -15.44 -8.87 -23.04
CA GLY A 470 -16.50 -9.80 -22.68
C GLY A 470 -17.53 -9.15 -21.76
N ILE A 471 -18.44 -9.93 -21.18
CA ILE A 471 -19.63 -9.41 -20.47
C ILE A 471 -19.38 -8.47 -19.28
N TYR A 472 -18.14 -8.38 -18.78
CA TYR A 472 -17.75 -7.49 -17.69
C TYR A 472 -16.75 -6.39 -18.09
N GLN A 473 -16.15 -6.41 -19.29
CA GLN A 473 -15.19 -5.40 -19.76
C GLN A 473 -15.13 -5.29 -21.30
N GLU A 474 -14.92 -4.10 -21.85
CA GLU A 474 -14.34 -3.95 -23.19
C GLU A 474 -12.83 -3.68 -23.05
N ALA A 475 -12.02 -4.41 -23.80
CA ALA A 475 -10.57 -4.38 -23.72
C ALA A 475 -9.97 -3.61 -24.89
N VAL A 476 -9.52 -2.38 -24.64
CA VAL A 476 -8.88 -1.52 -25.64
C VAL A 476 -7.37 -1.75 -25.56
N SER A 477 -6.86 -2.66 -26.40
CA SER A 477 -5.52 -3.21 -26.20
C SER A 477 -4.74 -3.55 -27.48
N ALA A 478 -3.42 -3.61 -27.34
CA ALA A 478 -2.50 -4.16 -28.32
C ALA A 478 -1.50 -5.10 -27.65
N ILE A 479 -1.05 -6.11 -28.40
CA ILE A 479 -0.05 -7.08 -27.99
C ILE A 479 1.29 -6.67 -28.62
N THR A 480 2.35 -6.61 -27.80
CA THR A 480 3.72 -6.31 -28.24
C THR A 480 4.66 -7.48 -27.93
N LYS A 481 5.50 -7.91 -28.88
CA LYS A 481 6.49 -8.96 -28.61
C LYS A 481 7.53 -8.48 -27.59
N VAL A 482 7.79 -9.31 -26.59
CA VAL A 482 8.84 -9.11 -25.58
C VAL A 482 10.14 -9.79 -26.06
N PRO A 483 11.33 -9.21 -25.82
CA PRO A 483 12.59 -9.89 -26.09
C PRO A 483 12.70 -11.21 -25.33
N ASP A 484 13.03 -12.31 -26.03
CA ASP A 484 13.11 -13.66 -25.43
C ASP A 484 14.11 -13.72 -24.25
N THR A 485 15.13 -12.84 -24.23
CA THR A 485 16.10 -12.70 -23.15
C THR A 485 15.55 -12.11 -21.84
N ALA A 486 14.32 -11.59 -21.85
CA ALA A 486 13.67 -11.00 -20.68
C ALA A 486 13.24 -12.02 -19.61
N TYR A 487 13.25 -13.31 -19.94
CA TYR A 487 12.80 -14.38 -19.06
C TYR A 487 13.96 -14.96 -18.23
N MET A 488 13.69 -15.30 -16.97
CA MET A 488 14.64 -15.80 -15.98
C MET A 488 15.45 -17.02 -16.46
N GLN A 489 14.83 -17.93 -17.21
CA GLN A 489 15.46 -19.14 -17.76
C GLN A 489 16.00 -18.92 -19.20
N SER A 490 15.97 -17.69 -19.72
CA SER A 490 16.24 -17.39 -21.14
C SER A 490 17.26 -16.27 -21.37
N GLY A 491 17.76 -15.67 -20.30
CA GLY A 491 18.79 -14.62 -20.35
C GLY A 491 18.81 -13.72 -19.12
N ALA A 492 17.67 -13.62 -18.43
CA ALA A 492 17.48 -12.76 -17.25
C ALA A 492 17.91 -11.29 -17.47
N VAL A 493 17.71 -10.77 -18.67
CA VAL A 493 18.04 -9.37 -19.03
C VAL A 493 16.82 -8.49 -18.74
N PRO A 494 16.89 -7.51 -17.84
CA PRO A 494 15.74 -6.64 -17.54
C PRO A 494 15.20 -5.94 -18.79
N VAL A 495 13.89 -6.02 -19.00
CA VAL A 495 13.17 -5.27 -20.04
C VAL A 495 12.37 -4.15 -19.40
N LYS A 496 12.45 -2.95 -19.98
CA LYS A 496 11.68 -1.79 -19.50
C LYS A 496 10.30 -1.78 -20.16
N MET A 497 9.25 -1.63 -19.37
CA MET A 497 7.88 -1.45 -19.85
C MET A 497 7.24 -0.27 -19.13
N GLY A 498 6.39 0.49 -19.83
CA GLY A 498 5.83 1.71 -19.29
C GLY A 498 4.59 2.19 -20.03
N VAL A 499 3.84 3.08 -19.39
CA VAL A 499 2.66 3.74 -19.98
C VAL A 499 2.59 5.20 -19.55
N LYS A 500 2.28 6.07 -20.51
CA LYS A 500 2.04 7.51 -20.33
C LYS A 500 0.58 7.81 -20.65
N TRP A 501 -0.11 8.60 -19.83
CA TRP A 501 -1.42 9.12 -20.19
C TRP A 501 -1.63 10.60 -19.86
N ASP A 502 -2.40 11.27 -20.72
CA ASP A 502 -3.03 12.56 -20.44
C ASP A 502 -4.51 12.28 -20.11
N PRO A 503 -4.97 12.53 -18.87
CA PRO A 503 -6.38 12.39 -18.51
C PRO A 503 -7.31 13.31 -19.33
N ASP A 504 -8.50 12.83 -19.65
CA ASP A 504 -9.53 13.62 -20.32
C ASP A 504 -10.32 14.48 -19.32
N TRP A 505 -9.68 15.54 -18.81
CA TRP A 505 -10.25 16.48 -17.83
C TRP A 505 -11.52 17.21 -18.28
N LYS A 506 -11.96 17.05 -19.54
CA LYS A 506 -13.15 17.70 -20.10
C LYS A 506 -14.26 16.72 -20.48
N GLY A 507 -13.93 15.44 -20.67
CA GLY A 507 -14.81 14.47 -21.30
C GLY A 507 -15.10 14.77 -22.77
N ASP A 508 -14.14 15.36 -23.49
CA ASP A 508 -14.26 15.73 -24.91
C ASP A 508 -13.41 14.85 -25.86
N GLY A 509 -12.82 13.77 -25.35
CA GLY A 509 -11.95 12.86 -26.10
C GLY A 509 -10.51 13.36 -26.26
N SER A 510 -10.14 14.51 -25.67
CA SER A 510 -8.80 15.10 -25.84
C SER A 510 -7.67 14.44 -25.04
N GLY A 511 -7.98 13.50 -24.14
CA GLY A 511 -6.98 12.67 -23.47
C GLY A 511 -6.28 11.68 -24.42
N SER A 512 -5.15 11.12 -23.96
CA SER A 512 -4.41 10.09 -24.70
C SER A 512 -3.72 9.08 -23.78
N ILE A 513 -3.46 7.87 -24.26
CA ILE A 513 -2.58 6.88 -23.63
C ILE A 513 -1.52 6.46 -24.66
N THR A 514 -0.30 6.20 -24.21
CA THR A 514 0.78 5.64 -25.02
C THR A 514 1.57 4.64 -24.19
N TRP A 515 1.77 3.45 -24.73
CA TRP A 515 2.54 2.39 -24.11
C TRP A 515 3.94 2.30 -24.70
N PHE A 516 4.87 1.73 -23.92
CA PHE A 516 6.28 1.66 -24.24
C PHE A 516 6.84 0.27 -23.91
N LEU A 517 7.77 -0.18 -24.75
CA LEU A 517 8.64 -1.33 -24.49
C LEU A 517 10.09 -0.98 -24.86
N ASP A 518 11.03 -1.32 -23.98
CA ASP A 518 12.44 -0.89 -24.03
C ASP A 518 12.61 0.64 -24.23
N GLY A 519 11.74 1.43 -23.59
CA GLY A 519 11.69 2.89 -23.72
C GLY A 519 11.30 3.44 -25.10
N LYS A 520 10.87 2.58 -26.03
CA LYS A 520 10.34 2.96 -27.35
C LYS A 520 8.81 2.85 -27.31
N PRO A 521 8.05 3.75 -27.96
CA PRO A 521 6.60 3.62 -27.99
C PRO A 521 6.20 2.34 -28.75
N SER A 522 5.26 1.58 -28.22
CA SER A 522 4.69 0.39 -28.87
C SER A 522 3.42 0.77 -29.64
N TRP A 523 2.46 1.39 -28.96
CA TRP A 523 1.23 1.93 -29.54
C TRP A 523 0.66 3.11 -28.72
N SER A 524 -0.28 3.84 -29.32
CA SER A 524 -1.00 4.97 -28.71
C SER A 524 -2.51 4.92 -28.99
N LEU A 525 -3.28 5.44 -28.04
CA LEU A 525 -4.73 5.59 -28.07
C LEU A 525 -5.11 7.06 -27.80
N SER A 526 -5.96 7.66 -28.63
CA SER A 526 -6.65 8.92 -28.32
C SER A 526 -8.03 8.63 -27.73
N GLY A 527 -8.50 9.46 -26.80
CA GLY A 527 -9.89 9.39 -26.29
C GLY A 527 -10.95 9.46 -27.40
N ASN A 528 -10.64 10.09 -28.53
CA ASN A 528 -11.49 10.09 -29.73
C ASN A 528 -11.77 8.69 -30.31
N ALA A 529 -10.95 7.68 -30.01
CA ALA A 529 -11.21 6.30 -30.38
C ALA A 529 -12.42 5.69 -29.62
N LEU A 530 -12.75 6.25 -28.46
CA LEU A 530 -13.78 5.81 -27.50
C LEU A 530 -15.01 6.74 -27.49
N GLY A 531 -15.27 7.37 -28.64
CA GLY A 531 -16.32 8.35 -28.82
C GLY A 531 -17.75 7.81 -28.65
N PRO A 532 -18.77 8.69 -28.73
CA PRO A 532 -20.17 8.31 -28.56
C PRO A 532 -20.64 7.22 -29.53
N ASN A 533 -21.17 6.12 -28.99
CA ASN A 533 -21.72 5.03 -29.78
C ASN A 533 -23.26 5.07 -29.81
N LYS A 534 -23.79 5.50 -30.96
CA LYS A 534 -25.24 5.59 -31.24
C LYS A 534 -25.99 4.25 -31.27
N PHE A 535 -25.31 3.11 -31.29
CA PHE A 535 -25.93 1.77 -31.36
C PHE A 535 -26.11 1.16 -29.96
N THR A 536 -25.22 1.50 -29.02
CA THR A 536 -25.36 1.25 -27.57
C THR A 536 -25.84 2.49 -26.81
N GLU A 537 -26.21 3.57 -27.51
CA GLU A 537 -26.78 4.83 -26.98
C GLU A 537 -25.93 5.50 -25.88
N ILE A 538 -24.61 5.34 -25.94
CA ILE A 538 -23.63 5.88 -24.98
C ILE A 538 -22.88 7.11 -25.53
N GLY A 539 -22.50 8.02 -24.64
CA GLY A 539 -21.66 9.18 -24.92
C GLY A 539 -20.15 8.90 -24.93
N GLN A 540 -19.36 9.98 -24.82
CA GLN A 540 -17.88 9.94 -24.81
C GLN A 540 -17.38 9.25 -23.53
N ARG A 541 -16.47 8.28 -23.70
CA ARG A 541 -15.74 7.63 -22.59
C ARG A 541 -14.42 8.35 -22.32
N LEU A 542 -13.97 8.34 -21.08
CA LEU A 542 -12.83 9.11 -20.62
C LEU A 542 -11.51 8.36 -20.85
N ILE A 543 -10.43 9.11 -21.05
CA ILE A 543 -9.11 8.64 -20.62
C ILE A 543 -8.97 8.99 -19.13
N PRO A 544 -8.58 8.06 -18.23
CA PRO A 544 -8.87 8.16 -16.80
C PRO A 544 -8.38 9.42 -16.08
N THR A 545 -9.29 10.11 -15.39
CA THR A 545 -9.06 11.26 -14.50
C THR A 545 -9.01 10.90 -13.02
N GLU A 546 -9.43 9.68 -12.66
CA GLU A 546 -9.34 9.15 -11.30
C GLU A 546 -7.87 9.06 -10.82
N PRO A 547 -7.59 9.28 -9.52
CA PRO A 547 -6.30 8.91 -8.95
C PRO A 547 -6.16 7.39 -8.99
N VAL A 548 -5.16 6.87 -9.69
CA VAL A 548 -4.89 5.43 -9.78
C VAL A 548 -3.79 5.01 -8.81
N SER A 549 -3.91 3.78 -8.33
CA SER A 549 -2.90 3.09 -7.52
C SER A 549 -2.28 1.94 -8.32
N ILE A 550 -1.03 1.61 -8.03
CA ILE A 550 -0.25 0.59 -8.75
C ILE A 550 -0.54 -0.78 -8.15
N VAL A 551 -0.67 -1.81 -9.00
CA VAL A 551 -0.70 -3.22 -8.62
C VAL A 551 0.41 -3.97 -9.36
N ILE A 552 1.11 -4.84 -8.64
CA ILE A 552 2.22 -5.67 -9.14
C ILE A 552 1.93 -7.10 -8.67
N ASN A 553 1.74 -8.06 -9.58
CA ASN A 553 1.49 -9.45 -9.21
C ASN A 553 2.07 -10.45 -10.22
N LEU A 554 2.28 -11.66 -9.74
CA LEU A 554 2.53 -12.83 -10.57
C LEU A 554 1.37 -13.80 -10.38
N ALA A 555 0.49 -13.88 -11.38
CA ALA A 555 -0.66 -14.75 -11.40
C ALA A 555 -0.38 -16.10 -12.07
N LEU A 556 -1.25 -17.08 -11.81
CA LEU A 556 -1.34 -18.35 -12.53
C LEU A 556 -2.82 -18.74 -12.72
N SER A 557 -3.39 -18.42 -13.88
CA SER A 557 -4.81 -18.72 -14.18
C SER A 557 -5.04 -19.16 -15.63
N ASP A 558 -5.82 -20.23 -15.78
CA ASP A 558 -6.40 -20.71 -17.06
C ASP A 558 -7.36 -19.68 -17.71
N GLY A 559 -7.77 -18.64 -16.97
CA GLY A 559 -8.63 -17.55 -17.45
C GLY A 559 -7.92 -16.52 -18.33
N PHE A 560 -6.59 -16.40 -18.24
CA PHE A 560 -5.78 -15.50 -19.07
C PHE A 560 -4.98 -16.30 -20.12
N GLN A 561 -4.19 -17.29 -19.66
CA GLN A 561 -3.49 -18.22 -20.54
C GLN A 561 -3.74 -19.66 -20.09
N LYS A 562 -4.08 -20.54 -21.04
CA LYS A 562 -4.13 -21.99 -20.78
C LYS A 562 -2.77 -22.49 -20.28
N ILE A 563 -2.75 -22.98 -19.04
CA ILE A 563 -1.52 -23.47 -18.42
C ILE A 563 -1.13 -24.82 -19.02
N HIS A 564 0.14 -24.92 -19.45
CA HIS A 564 0.79 -26.15 -19.87
C HIS A 564 1.75 -26.63 -18.77
N TRP A 565 1.22 -27.44 -17.84
CA TRP A 565 1.93 -27.87 -16.62
C TRP A 565 3.31 -28.49 -16.87
N ASN A 566 3.49 -29.19 -18.00
CA ASN A 566 4.77 -29.78 -18.41
C ASN A 566 5.80 -28.79 -18.99
N GLN A 567 5.47 -27.50 -19.08
CA GLN A 567 6.36 -26.42 -19.54
C GLN A 567 6.74 -25.46 -18.41
N VAL A 568 5.85 -25.25 -17.44
CA VAL A 568 6.10 -24.41 -16.26
C VAL A 568 6.92 -25.14 -15.20
N GLU A 569 7.84 -24.42 -14.55
CA GLU A 569 8.74 -24.96 -13.53
C GLU A 569 8.73 -24.09 -12.28
N PHE A 570 8.68 -24.73 -11.10
CA PHE A 570 8.49 -24.07 -9.80
C PHE A 570 9.72 -24.32 -8.89
N PRO A 571 10.17 -23.34 -8.08
CA PRO A 571 9.62 -21.99 -7.93
C PRO A 571 9.93 -21.09 -9.11
N ALA A 572 8.98 -20.21 -9.42
CA ALA A 572 9.12 -19.13 -10.38
C ALA A 572 9.28 -17.79 -9.65
N VAL A 573 9.85 -16.78 -10.33
CA VAL A 573 10.01 -15.43 -9.77
C VAL A 573 9.93 -14.37 -10.86
N MET A 574 9.12 -13.35 -10.61
CA MET A 574 9.13 -12.08 -11.32
C MET A 574 10.01 -11.11 -10.51
N LYS A 575 10.99 -10.47 -11.15
CA LYS A 575 11.90 -9.52 -10.51
C LYS A 575 11.68 -8.12 -11.08
N LEU A 576 11.48 -7.11 -10.25
CA LEU A 576 11.45 -5.70 -10.66
C LEU A 576 12.70 -5.00 -10.13
N ASP A 577 13.43 -4.37 -11.05
CA ASP A 577 14.67 -3.61 -10.88
C ASP A 577 14.39 -2.18 -10.38
N TYR A 578 13.25 -1.61 -10.76
CA TYR A 578 12.70 -0.37 -10.19
C TYR A 578 11.25 -0.18 -10.62
N ILE A 579 10.55 0.75 -9.97
CA ILE A 579 9.39 1.43 -10.56
C ILE A 579 9.51 2.95 -10.36
N ARG A 580 9.21 3.73 -11.40
CA ARG A 580 9.38 5.20 -11.42
C ARG A 580 8.17 5.88 -12.05
N VAL A 581 7.69 6.95 -11.43
CA VAL A 581 6.55 7.76 -11.87
C VAL A 581 6.98 9.22 -12.05
N TYR A 582 6.54 9.81 -13.17
CA TYR A 582 6.96 11.13 -13.62
C TYR A 582 5.75 12.02 -13.95
N GLN A 583 5.79 13.29 -13.53
CA GLN A 583 4.82 14.31 -13.91
C GLN A 583 5.40 15.28 -14.93
N ARG A 584 4.51 15.88 -15.73
CA ARG A 584 4.88 16.75 -16.84
C ARG A 584 5.43 18.09 -16.33
N ASP A 585 6.46 18.62 -16.97
CA ASP A 585 7.02 19.90 -16.57
C ASP A 585 6.05 21.07 -16.84
N GLY A 586 5.91 21.96 -15.86
CA GLY A 586 5.10 23.18 -15.97
C GLY A 586 3.65 23.07 -15.50
N GLN A 587 3.26 21.97 -14.86
CA GLN A 587 1.99 21.79 -14.14
C GLN A 587 2.24 21.42 -12.67
N GLU A 588 1.16 21.25 -11.89
CA GLU A 588 1.21 20.80 -10.48
C GLU A 588 1.16 19.27 -10.37
N ASP A 589 1.86 18.70 -9.38
CA ASP A 589 2.03 17.26 -9.23
C ASP A 589 0.79 16.59 -8.62
N LYS A 590 0.05 15.87 -9.48
CA LYS A 590 -1.13 15.11 -9.08
C LYS A 590 -0.73 13.74 -8.51
N ILE A 591 -0.19 13.74 -7.30
CA ILE A 591 0.33 12.56 -6.57
C ILE A 591 -0.39 12.29 -5.22
N THR A 592 -1.69 12.56 -5.16
CA THR A 592 -2.54 12.28 -3.98
C THR A 592 -3.62 11.25 -4.31
N CYS A 593 -3.92 10.38 -3.35
CA CYS A 593 -5.08 9.48 -3.38
C CYS A 593 -6.42 10.21 -3.15
N ASP A 594 -6.38 11.42 -2.61
CA ASP A 594 -7.54 12.27 -2.30
C ASP A 594 -7.35 13.69 -2.90
N PRO A 595 -7.48 13.87 -4.22
CA PRO A 595 -7.44 15.18 -4.88
C PRO A 595 -8.79 15.90 -4.79
N ASP A 596 -8.79 17.24 -4.65
CA ASP A 596 -10.02 18.05 -4.58
C ASP A 596 -10.97 17.86 -5.79
N ASP A 597 -10.44 17.47 -6.96
CA ASP A 597 -11.24 17.24 -8.17
C ASP A 597 -11.78 15.80 -8.31
N HIS A 598 -11.19 14.82 -7.63
CA HIS A 598 -11.60 13.40 -7.63
C HIS A 598 -11.42 12.77 -6.24
N PRO A 599 -12.03 13.31 -5.17
CA PRO A 599 -11.79 12.84 -3.80
C PRO A 599 -12.24 11.37 -3.62
N THR A 600 -11.58 10.65 -2.72
CA THR A 600 -11.84 9.23 -2.42
C THR A 600 -11.83 8.92 -0.92
N ALA A 601 -11.05 9.63 -0.11
CA ALA A 601 -10.72 9.18 1.25
C ALA A 601 -11.95 9.13 2.16
N LYS A 602 -12.89 10.10 2.03
CA LYS A 602 -14.17 10.03 2.75
C LYS A 602 -15.00 8.82 2.32
N TYR A 603 -15.10 8.56 1.02
CA TYR A 603 -15.89 7.44 0.48
C TYR A 603 -15.38 6.10 0.98
N ILE A 604 -14.06 5.89 0.87
CA ILE A 604 -13.36 4.70 1.37
C ILE A 604 -13.56 4.56 2.88
N GLN A 605 -13.47 5.66 3.64
CA GLN A 605 -13.65 5.64 5.10
C GLN A 605 -15.10 5.34 5.54
N ASP A 606 -16.11 5.85 4.83
CA ASP A 606 -17.53 5.55 5.11
C ASP A 606 -17.87 4.07 4.82
N HIS A 607 -17.14 3.45 3.88
CA HIS A 607 -17.32 2.08 3.38
C HIS A 607 -16.21 1.11 3.81
N ILE A 608 -15.44 1.45 4.85
CA ILE A 608 -14.12 0.83 5.11
C ILE A 608 -14.16 -0.71 5.29
N ASP A 609 -15.26 -1.27 5.77
CA ASP A 609 -15.43 -2.73 5.88
C ASP A 609 -15.53 -3.44 4.53
N VAL A 610 -15.96 -2.76 3.47
CA VAL A 610 -15.92 -3.30 2.10
C VAL A 610 -14.48 -3.34 1.57
N TYR A 611 -13.66 -2.34 1.92
CA TYR A 611 -12.24 -2.25 1.55
C TYR A 611 -11.30 -3.08 2.45
N SER A 612 -11.81 -3.64 3.56
CA SER A 612 -11.05 -4.44 4.52
C SER A 612 -11.54 -5.88 4.71
N ASN A 613 -12.58 -6.33 4.01
CA ASN A 613 -13.13 -7.69 4.15
C ASN A 613 -13.29 -8.39 2.78
N ILE A 614 -12.35 -9.29 2.48
CA ILE A 614 -12.32 -10.10 1.25
C ILE A 614 -13.55 -11.02 1.07
N ASN A 615 -14.35 -11.25 2.12
CA ASN A 615 -15.58 -12.05 2.04
C ASN A 615 -16.74 -11.29 1.39
N TYR A 616 -16.65 -9.98 1.18
CA TYR A 616 -17.62 -9.23 0.37
C TYR A 616 -17.37 -9.49 -1.12
N THR A 617 -17.96 -10.58 -1.62
CA THR A 617 -17.97 -10.91 -3.07
C THR A 617 -18.87 -9.98 -3.89
N VAL A 618 -19.69 -9.17 -3.21
CA VAL A 618 -20.57 -8.11 -3.75
C VAL A 618 -20.62 -6.95 -2.75
N PHE A 619 -20.91 -5.75 -3.23
CA PHE A 619 -21.18 -4.56 -2.43
C PHE A 619 -22.44 -4.81 -1.56
N PRO A 620 -22.39 -4.60 -0.23
CA PRO A 620 -23.50 -4.97 0.64
C PRO A 620 -24.63 -3.93 0.59
N GLN A 621 -25.47 -4.02 -0.46
CA GLN A 621 -26.56 -3.08 -0.78
C GLN A 621 -27.60 -2.91 0.35
N GLU A 622 -27.75 -3.91 1.24
CA GLU A 622 -28.61 -3.82 2.44
C GLU A 622 -28.08 -2.82 3.49
N LYS A 623 -26.76 -2.56 3.50
CA LYS A 623 -26.08 -1.63 4.40
C LYS A 623 -25.82 -0.29 3.74
N TYR A 624 -25.38 -0.32 2.48
CA TYR A 624 -25.06 0.85 1.67
C TYR A 624 -25.97 0.82 0.44
N ALA A 625 -27.10 1.52 0.51
CA ALA A 625 -28.11 1.52 -0.55
C ALA A 625 -27.49 1.95 -1.89
N TRP A 626 -27.84 1.26 -2.98
CA TRP A 626 -27.38 1.65 -4.31
C TRP A 626 -27.88 3.08 -4.64
N PRO A 627 -27.01 4.01 -5.06
CA PRO A 627 -27.41 5.41 -5.22
C PRO A 627 -28.50 5.59 -6.28
N LYS A 628 -29.57 6.33 -5.94
CA LYS A 628 -30.68 6.61 -6.87
C LYS A 628 -30.20 7.34 -8.12
N ASN A 629 -30.85 7.06 -9.25
CA ASN A 629 -30.43 7.50 -10.57
C ASN A 629 -31.49 8.43 -11.23
N LYS A 630 -31.08 9.64 -11.63
CA LYS A 630 -31.97 10.64 -12.24
C LYS A 630 -32.46 10.30 -13.65
N PHE A 631 -31.76 9.43 -14.37
CA PHE A 631 -32.19 8.90 -15.67
C PHE A 631 -33.27 7.82 -15.52
N LEU A 632 -33.35 7.16 -14.34
CA LEU A 632 -34.46 6.27 -13.97
C LEU A 632 -35.70 7.03 -13.46
N GLY A 633 -35.58 8.33 -13.15
CA GLY A 633 -36.65 9.14 -12.55
C GLY A 633 -36.82 8.91 -11.05
N GLU A 634 -35.73 8.61 -10.33
CA GLU A 634 -35.72 8.27 -8.90
C GLU A 634 -35.46 9.47 -7.96
N CYS A 635 -35.31 10.69 -8.51
CA CYS A 635 -35.28 11.96 -7.77
C CYS A 635 -36.55 12.80 -8.04
#